data_AF-A0A0K2RLE2-F1
#
_entry.id   AF-A0A0K2RLE2-F1
#
_cell.length_a   1.000
_cell.length_b   1.000
_cell.length_c   1.000
_cell.angle_alpha   90.00
_cell.angle_beta   90.00
_cell.angle_gamma   90.00
#
_symmetry.space_group_name_H-M   'P 1'
#
loop_
_entity.id
_entity.type
_entity.pdbx_description
1 polymer ?
#
loop_
_entity_poly.entity_id
_entity_poly.type
_entity_poly.pdbx_seq_one_letter_code
_entity_poly.pdbx_strand_id
1 'polypeptide(L)'
;MTNFVPTPTVPAPDIVRCAYLELVVTDPAKSREFYVDLLGLHVTEEDENTIYLRSFEEFIHHNLVLRKGPVAAAAAFAYRVKSPAEVDAAEAYYRELGCRVERRKDGFTKGVGDSVRVEDPLGFPYEFFYEVEHVERLTQRYDLYSAGELVRLDHFNQVTPDVPRGRAYLEDLGFRVSEDIKDSDGVTYAAWMHRKQTVHDTALTGGNGPRLHHIAFSTHEKHNIIQICDKMGALRISDRIERGPGRHGVSNAFYLYILDPDGHRIEIYTQDYYTGDPDNPTVTWDVHDNQRRDWWGNPVVPSWYTEASLVLDLDGNPQPVVVREEKSEMAVTVGADGFSYTRQPEDGPRGKEGLQGRLAALGRRPSTYADRRMAERSVEMLDPKTIETIADELVEAGRSRTPVPRLTARYPEMTVEDSYAVQQLWRRRNEDAGRKLVGRKIGLTSKAMQAATGITEPDYGAIFDDMVLDTGCSVPWDQYTHPRVEVELAFVLKKDLSGPGCGIFDVLNATDYVVPALEILDSRIEMEGRTIVDTISDNAAMGAMVVGGRPVRPDAVDLRWVSAILYKNQVVEETGVAAGVLDHPANGVHWLVNKIAPHGDGLKAGEIILAGSFTRPLWVYKGDTVHADYGPLGVVTCRFE
;
A
#
# COMPACT_ATOMS: atom_id res chain seq x y z
N MET A 1 23.10 27.40 1.77
CA MET A 1 22.63 28.28 0.68
C MET A 1 22.65 27.45 -0.59
N THR A 2 21.49 27.27 -1.21
CA THR A 2 21.36 26.54 -2.49
C THR A 2 22.19 27.23 -3.56
N ASN A 3 23.05 26.47 -4.24
CA ASN A 3 23.76 26.97 -5.40
C ASN A 3 22.80 26.85 -6.60
N PHE A 4 22.14 27.94 -6.98
CA PHE A 4 21.21 27.91 -8.12
C PHE A 4 21.96 27.83 -9.45
N VAL A 5 21.33 27.21 -10.45
CA VAL A 5 21.80 27.27 -11.83
C VAL A 5 21.59 28.71 -12.33
N PRO A 6 22.57 29.35 -12.99
CA PRO A 6 22.38 30.70 -13.55
C PRO A 6 21.31 30.67 -14.65
N THR A 7 20.43 31.68 -14.69
CA THR A 7 19.51 31.89 -15.82
C THR A 7 20.31 32.36 -17.05
N PRO A 8 20.30 31.62 -18.18
CA PRO A 8 21.00 32.05 -19.39
C PRO A 8 20.45 33.35 -19.98
N THR A 9 21.30 34.08 -20.68
CA THR A 9 20.94 35.29 -21.44
C THR A 9 20.31 34.96 -22.79
N VAL A 10 20.62 33.79 -23.37
CA VAL A 10 19.92 33.27 -24.54
C VAL A 10 18.54 32.70 -24.17
N PRO A 11 17.54 32.79 -25.06
CA PRO A 11 16.22 32.21 -24.80
C PRO A 11 16.26 30.70 -24.59
N ALA A 12 15.44 30.20 -23.66
CA ALA A 12 15.17 28.77 -23.55
C ALA A 12 14.45 28.24 -24.81
N PRO A 13 14.67 26.98 -25.21
CA PRO A 13 13.95 26.36 -26.31
C PRO A 13 12.44 26.25 -25.99
N ASP A 14 11.57 26.50 -26.98
CA ASP A 14 10.12 26.28 -26.82
C ASP A 14 9.79 24.78 -26.85
N ILE A 15 9.87 24.16 -25.67
CA ILE A 15 9.53 22.76 -25.42
C ILE A 15 8.01 22.57 -25.50
N VAL A 16 7.58 21.56 -26.26
CA VAL A 16 6.16 21.19 -26.40
C VAL A 16 5.75 20.16 -25.34
N ARG A 17 6.48 19.05 -25.24
CA ARG A 17 6.16 17.92 -24.36
C ARG A 17 7.34 16.96 -24.18
N CYS A 18 7.30 16.13 -23.15
CA CYS A 18 8.03 14.87 -23.16
C CYS A 18 7.59 14.02 -24.38
N ALA A 19 8.54 13.33 -25.00
CA ALA A 19 8.30 12.68 -26.28
C ALA A 19 8.70 11.20 -26.27
N TYR A 20 9.91 10.89 -25.80
CA TYR A 20 10.34 9.52 -25.61
C TYR A 20 11.44 9.38 -24.57
N LEU A 21 11.64 8.15 -24.07
CA LEU A 21 12.79 7.77 -23.24
C LEU A 21 13.60 6.69 -23.95
N GLU A 22 14.92 6.77 -23.91
CA GLU A 22 15.81 5.66 -24.29
C GLU A 22 16.27 4.94 -23.02
N LEU A 23 15.91 3.66 -22.89
CA LEU A 23 16.36 2.76 -21.83
C LEU A 23 17.37 1.76 -22.38
N VAL A 24 18.49 1.64 -21.69
CA VAL A 24 19.40 0.52 -21.88
C VAL A 24 18.89 -0.67 -21.08
N VAL A 25 18.73 -1.81 -21.73
CA VAL A 25 18.24 -3.06 -21.13
C VAL A 25 19.27 -4.18 -21.29
N THR A 26 19.35 -5.09 -20.33
CA THR A 26 20.37 -6.15 -20.34
C THR A 26 19.96 -7.36 -21.18
N ASP A 27 18.66 -7.64 -21.24
CA ASP A 27 18.07 -8.74 -22.02
C ASP A 27 16.89 -8.22 -22.86
N PRO A 28 17.13 -7.80 -24.12
CA PRO A 28 16.10 -7.22 -24.97
C PRO A 28 14.90 -8.15 -25.20
N ALA A 29 15.09 -9.47 -25.17
CA ALA A 29 14.00 -10.42 -25.37
C ALA A 29 13.03 -10.40 -24.18
N LYS A 30 13.55 -10.36 -22.95
CA LYS A 30 12.71 -10.23 -21.74
C LYS A 30 12.05 -8.86 -21.66
N SER A 31 12.77 -7.79 -21.99
CA SER A 31 12.18 -6.46 -22.02
C SER A 31 11.08 -6.39 -23.07
N ARG A 32 11.26 -7.00 -24.25
CA ARG A 32 10.21 -7.12 -25.26
C ARG A 32 8.97 -7.84 -24.73
N GLU A 33 9.14 -8.98 -24.08
CA GLU A 33 8.03 -9.73 -23.46
C GLU A 33 7.25 -8.84 -22.47
N PHE A 34 7.96 -8.05 -21.66
CA PHE A 34 7.34 -7.13 -20.73
C PHE A 34 6.60 -5.97 -21.43
N TYR A 35 7.26 -5.23 -22.33
CA TYR A 35 6.68 -4.02 -22.90
C TYR A 35 5.67 -4.29 -24.03
N VAL A 36 5.85 -5.36 -24.80
CA VAL A 36 4.98 -5.73 -25.93
C VAL A 36 3.94 -6.75 -25.49
N ASP A 37 4.37 -7.92 -25.01
CA ASP A 37 3.42 -9.03 -24.77
C ASP A 37 2.58 -8.80 -23.50
N LEU A 38 3.17 -8.26 -22.43
CA LEU A 38 2.45 -7.89 -21.22
C LEU A 38 1.74 -6.53 -21.36
N LEU A 39 2.45 -5.44 -21.64
CA LEU A 39 1.88 -4.08 -21.63
C LEU A 39 1.20 -3.64 -22.93
N GLY A 40 1.43 -4.33 -24.04
CA GLY A 40 0.75 -4.04 -25.30
C GLY A 40 1.24 -2.77 -26.01
N LEU A 41 2.44 -2.26 -25.73
CA LEU A 41 3.01 -1.19 -26.54
C LEU A 41 3.25 -1.67 -27.98
N HIS A 42 3.06 -0.76 -28.93
CA HIS A 42 3.11 -1.07 -30.34
C HIS A 42 4.52 -0.95 -30.87
N VAL A 43 5.04 -2.04 -31.44
CA VAL A 43 6.32 -2.01 -32.16
C VAL A 43 6.18 -1.11 -33.39
N THR A 44 7.01 -0.08 -33.46
CA THR A 44 7.21 0.69 -34.70
C THR A 44 8.18 -0.05 -35.60
N GLU A 45 9.31 -0.45 -35.03
CA GLU A 45 10.30 -1.32 -35.67
C GLU A 45 11.24 -1.90 -34.59
N GLU A 46 11.91 -3.00 -34.92
CA GLU A 46 12.87 -3.65 -34.03
C GLU A 46 13.97 -4.35 -34.83
N ASP A 47 15.16 -4.41 -34.25
CA ASP A 47 16.30 -5.20 -34.71
C ASP A 47 16.92 -6.01 -33.56
N GLU A 48 18.07 -6.66 -33.81
CA GLU A 48 18.74 -7.51 -32.82
C GLU A 48 19.19 -6.77 -31.54
N ASN A 49 19.33 -5.45 -31.61
CA ASN A 49 19.87 -4.62 -30.55
C ASN A 49 18.88 -3.59 -30.01
N THR A 50 17.87 -3.17 -30.79
CA THR A 50 17.00 -2.07 -30.41
C THR A 50 15.54 -2.32 -30.77
N ILE A 51 14.63 -1.97 -29.87
CA ILE A 51 13.18 -2.05 -30.06
C ILE A 51 12.59 -0.65 -29.90
N TYR A 52 11.84 -0.20 -30.91
CA TYR A 52 11.17 1.10 -30.93
C TYR A 52 9.68 0.90 -30.69
N LEU A 53 9.17 1.47 -29.60
CA LEU A 53 7.82 1.25 -29.12
C LEU A 53 7.04 2.57 -29.06
N ARG A 54 5.75 2.52 -29.37
CA ARG A 54 4.83 3.66 -29.25
C ARG A 54 3.53 3.28 -28.54
N SER A 55 2.91 4.28 -27.92
CA SER A 55 1.57 4.18 -27.34
C SER A 55 0.49 4.29 -28.42
N PHE A 56 -0.73 3.89 -28.09
CA PHE A 56 -1.84 3.73 -29.04
C PHE A 56 -2.18 5.00 -29.83
N GLU A 57 -2.15 6.17 -29.20
CA GLU A 57 -2.51 7.44 -29.84
C GLU A 57 -1.31 8.24 -30.35
N GLU A 58 -0.11 7.65 -30.35
CA GLU A 58 1.08 8.33 -30.81
C GLU A 58 1.18 8.30 -32.35
N PHE A 59 1.65 9.41 -32.91
CA PHE A 59 1.93 9.55 -34.34
C PHE A 59 3.41 9.79 -34.64
N ILE A 60 4.21 10.23 -33.66
CA ILE A 60 5.67 10.25 -33.82
C ILE A 60 6.21 8.82 -33.76
N HIS A 61 7.41 8.62 -34.29
CA HIS A 61 7.99 7.29 -34.47
C HIS A 61 7.95 6.41 -33.21
N HIS A 62 8.26 6.94 -32.02
CA HIS A 62 8.31 6.16 -30.79
C HIS A 62 8.12 7.02 -29.53
N ASN A 63 7.74 6.35 -28.43
CA ASN A 63 7.74 6.88 -27.07
C ASN A 63 8.75 6.18 -26.16
N LEU A 64 9.23 5.00 -26.53
CA LEU A 64 10.22 4.25 -25.76
C LEU A 64 11.16 3.54 -26.72
N VAL A 65 12.46 3.65 -26.45
CA VAL A 65 13.52 2.92 -27.15
C VAL A 65 14.17 1.99 -26.15
N LEU A 66 14.15 0.70 -26.41
CA LEU A 66 14.85 -0.30 -25.61
C LEU A 66 16.12 -0.69 -26.36
N ARG A 67 17.29 -0.27 -25.86
CA ARG A 67 18.58 -0.55 -26.47
C ARG A 67 19.34 -1.57 -25.64
N LYS A 68 19.84 -2.62 -26.26
CA LYS A 68 20.71 -3.60 -25.60
C LYS A 68 21.97 -2.93 -25.06
N GLY A 69 22.34 -3.22 -23.82
CA GLY A 69 23.62 -2.81 -23.26
C GLY A 69 23.99 -3.53 -21.97
N PRO A 70 25.23 -3.34 -21.49
CA PRO A 70 25.76 -4.10 -20.37
C PRO A 70 25.25 -3.66 -18.99
N VAL A 71 24.71 -2.44 -18.89
CA VAL A 71 24.26 -1.83 -17.63
C VAL A 71 22.91 -1.17 -17.88
N ALA A 72 21.88 -1.58 -17.14
CA ALA A 72 20.56 -1.00 -17.22
C ALA A 72 20.56 0.45 -16.74
N ALA A 73 20.13 1.38 -17.60
CA ALA A 73 20.17 2.82 -17.33
C ALA A 73 19.32 3.61 -18.32
N ALA A 74 18.91 4.83 -17.95
CA ALA A 74 18.32 5.77 -18.89
C ALA A 74 19.42 6.48 -19.70
N ALA A 75 19.36 6.38 -21.03
CA ALA A 75 20.32 6.98 -21.95
C ALA A 75 19.89 8.36 -22.45
N ALA A 76 18.59 8.65 -22.52
CA ALA A 76 18.09 9.98 -22.89
C ALA A 76 16.63 10.21 -22.46
N PHE A 77 16.36 11.38 -21.93
CA PHE A 77 15.04 11.96 -21.67
C PHE A 77 14.73 12.96 -22.78
N ALA A 78 13.91 12.58 -23.75
CA ALA A 78 13.72 13.37 -24.95
C ALA A 78 12.46 14.23 -24.90
N TYR A 79 12.64 15.51 -25.20
CA TYR A 79 11.60 16.52 -25.30
C TYR A 79 11.48 17.00 -26.75
N ARG A 80 10.24 16.99 -27.27
CA ARG A 80 9.99 17.55 -28.60
C ARG A 80 9.84 19.06 -28.47
N VAL A 81 10.57 19.81 -29.28
CA VAL A 81 10.51 21.27 -29.36
C VAL A 81 9.62 21.72 -30.51
N LYS A 82 9.24 22.99 -30.53
CA LYS A 82 8.17 23.50 -31.41
C LYS A 82 8.58 23.76 -32.85
N SER A 83 9.86 23.97 -33.11
CA SER A 83 10.41 24.21 -34.45
C SER A 83 11.85 23.69 -34.56
N PRO A 84 12.40 23.48 -35.78
CA PRO A 84 13.81 23.12 -35.94
C PRO A 84 14.78 24.12 -35.28
N ALA A 85 14.45 25.42 -35.30
CA ALA A 85 15.28 26.46 -34.69
C ALA A 85 15.36 26.34 -33.17
N GLU A 86 14.38 25.69 -32.53
CA GLU A 86 14.43 25.44 -31.08
C GLU A 86 15.50 24.39 -30.71
N VAL A 87 15.94 23.56 -31.65
CA VAL A 87 17.11 22.67 -31.45
C VAL A 87 18.39 23.50 -31.36
N ASP A 88 18.51 24.55 -32.17
CA ASP A 88 19.62 25.52 -32.08
C ASP A 88 19.55 26.30 -30.76
N ALA A 89 18.35 26.71 -30.33
CA ALA A 89 18.13 27.40 -29.05
C ALA A 89 18.54 26.52 -27.86
N ALA A 90 18.15 25.24 -27.86
CA ALA A 90 18.56 24.28 -26.85
C ALA A 90 20.09 24.14 -26.80
N GLU A 91 20.75 23.95 -27.95
CA GLU A 91 22.21 23.86 -28.03
C GLU A 91 22.88 25.13 -27.45
N ALA A 92 22.43 26.32 -27.83
CA ALA A 92 22.98 27.58 -27.32
C ALA A 92 22.76 27.74 -25.81
N TYR A 93 21.57 27.44 -25.31
CA TYR A 93 21.18 27.54 -23.90
C TYR A 93 22.08 26.68 -23.01
N TYR A 94 22.25 25.40 -23.34
CA TYR A 94 23.08 24.50 -22.55
C TYR A 94 24.59 24.77 -22.70
N ARG A 95 25.05 25.29 -23.85
CA ARG A 95 26.43 25.76 -23.98
C ARG A 95 26.71 26.97 -23.09
N GLU A 96 25.77 27.90 -22.94
CA GLU A 96 25.91 29.05 -22.03
C GLU A 96 25.93 28.61 -20.56
N LEU A 97 25.15 27.59 -20.20
CA LEU A 97 25.20 26.95 -18.87
C LEU A 97 26.51 26.20 -18.59
N GLY A 98 27.38 26.03 -19.60
CA GLY A 98 28.62 25.28 -19.49
C GLY A 98 28.43 23.76 -19.49
N CYS A 99 27.26 23.28 -19.91
CA CYS A 99 26.98 21.85 -20.03
C CYS A 99 27.72 21.23 -21.22
N ARG A 100 27.97 19.92 -21.14
CA ARG A 100 28.43 19.15 -22.29
C ARG A 100 27.27 18.95 -23.26
N VAL A 101 27.53 19.15 -24.56
CA VAL A 101 26.52 19.11 -25.61
C VAL A 101 27.03 18.31 -26.81
N GLU A 102 26.23 17.39 -27.33
CA GLU A 102 26.46 16.67 -28.58
C GLU A 102 25.25 16.85 -29.51
N ARG A 103 25.49 17.17 -30.78
CA ARG A 103 24.44 17.32 -31.77
C ARG A 103 24.65 16.37 -32.94
N ARG A 104 23.57 15.72 -33.38
CA ARG A 104 23.55 14.86 -34.56
C ARG A 104 22.44 15.31 -35.50
N LYS A 105 22.84 15.72 -36.71
CA LYS A 105 21.90 16.16 -37.75
C LYS A 105 20.97 15.05 -38.21
N ASP A 106 21.41 13.80 -38.11
CA ASP A 106 20.65 12.61 -38.51
C ASP A 106 20.12 11.81 -37.31
N GLY A 107 20.05 12.43 -36.12
CA GLY A 107 19.49 11.79 -34.93
C GLY A 107 20.45 10.94 -34.12
N PHE A 108 20.05 10.66 -32.87
CA PHE A 108 20.67 9.63 -32.03
C PHE A 108 19.93 8.29 -32.10
N THR A 109 18.63 8.34 -32.35
CA THR A 109 17.73 7.18 -32.44
C THR A 109 17.04 7.18 -33.79
N LYS A 110 16.74 5.98 -34.32
CA LYS A 110 16.08 5.87 -35.61
C LYS A 110 14.69 6.52 -35.58
N GLY A 111 14.36 7.20 -36.68
CA GLY A 111 13.13 7.95 -36.83
C GLY A 111 13.17 9.36 -36.25
N VAL A 112 14.22 9.76 -35.51
CA VAL A 112 14.43 11.14 -35.05
C VAL A 112 15.47 11.81 -35.93
N GLY A 113 15.20 13.03 -36.39
CA GLY A 113 16.10 13.83 -37.21
C GLY A 113 17.07 14.68 -36.38
N ASP A 114 17.28 15.94 -36.78
CA ASP A 114 18.20 16.84 -36.08
C ASP A 114 17.87 16.95 -34.59
N SER A 115 18.84 16.58 -33.75
CA SER A 115 18.68 16.47 -32.30
C SER A 115 19.96 16.82 -31.56
N VAL A 116 19.80 17.42 -30.38
CA VAL A 116 20.89 17.75 -29.47
C VAL A 116 20.69 17.03 -28.14
N ARG A 117 21.72 16.30 -27.69
CA ARG A 117 21.82 15.71 -26.35
C ARG A 117 22.73 16.54 -25.45
N VAL A 118 22.38 16.63 -24.18
CA VAL A 118 23.12 17.39 -23.18
C VAL A 118 23.27 16.61 -21.88
N GLU A 119 24.40 16.78 -21.19
CA GLU A 119 24.52 16.50 -19.76
C GLU A 119 24.07 17.75 -19.01
N ASP A 120 22.82 17.74 -18.54
CA ASP A 120 22.19 18.92 -17.97
C ASP A 120 22.80 19.34 -16.60
N PRO A 121 22.45 20.50 -16.04
CA PRO A 121 23.01 20.99 -14.77
C PRO A 121 22.74 20.10 -13.53
N LEU A 122 21.86 19.10 -13.68
CA LEU A 122 21.51 18.11 -12.67
C LEU A 122 22.13 16.72 -12.96
N GLY A 123 22.81 16.57 -14.11
CA GLY A 123 23.48 15.36 -14.56
C GLY A 123 22.59 14.40 -15.35
N PHE A 124 21.43 14.83 -15.84
CA PHE A 124 20.54 14.01 -16.67
C PHE A 124 20.87 14.15 -18.17
N PRO A 125 20.77 13.06 -18.94
CA PRO A 125 20.93 13.12 -20.39
C PRO A 125 19.62 13.58 -21.04
N TYR A 126 19.48 14.88 -21.34
CA TYR A 126 18.31 15.39 -22.05
C TYR A 126 18.54 15.38 -23.56
N GLU A 127 17.50 15.13 -24.34
CA GLU A 127 17.49 15.29 -25.79
C GLU A 127 16.43 16.30 -26.23
N PHE A 128 16.77 17.19 -27.15
CA PHE A 128 15.83 18.11 -27.79
C PHE A 128 15.82 17.89 -29.30
N PHE A 129 14.64 17.68 -29.86
CA PHE A 129 14.44 17.41 -31.28
C PHE A 129 13.12 17.97 -31.79
N TYR A 130 13.04 18.23 -33.10
CA TYR A 130 11.79 18.61 -33.77
C TYR A 130 11.38 17.58 -34.82
N GLU A 131 12.32 17.27 -35.71
CA GLU A 131 12.13 16.35 -36.83
C GLU A 131 11.97 14.93 -36.32
N VAL A 132 10.90 14.27 -36.76
CA VAL A 132 10.63 12.88 -36.43
C VAL A 132 9.76 12.29 -37.52
N GLU A 133 10.05 11.06 -37.91
CA GLU A 133 9.23 10.29 -38.83
C GLU A 133 7.84 10.08 -38.21
N HIS A 134 6.81 10.31 -39.02
CA HIS A 134 5.45 10.05 -38.62
C HIS A 134 5.05 8.63 -39.04
N VAL A 135 4.28 7.96 -38.20
CA VAL A 135 3.80 6.59 -38.40
C VAL A 135 2.28 6.55 -38.34
N GLU A 136 1.67 5.39 -38.63
CA GLU A 136 0.22 5.21 -38.46
C GLU A 136 -0.17 5.49 -37.00
N ARG A 137 -1.03 6.49 -36.82
CA ARG A 137 -1.65 6.80 -35.54
C ARG A 137 -2.78 5.81 -35.27
N LEU A 138 -2.67 5.03 -34.20
CA LEU A 138 -3.57 3.90 -33.96
C LEU A 138 -4.83 4.26 -33.16
N THR A 139 -5.09 5.55 -32.89
CA THR A 139 -6.20 6.04 -32.06
C THR A 139 -7.56 5.38 -32.33
N GLN A 140 -7.86 5.00 -33.57
CA GLN A 140 -9.15 4.39 -33.96
C GLN A 140 -9.03 2.90 -34.34
N ARG A 141 -7.86 2.28 -34.16
CA ARG A 141 -7.59 0.87 -34.42
C ARG A 141 -8.07 0.00 -33.28
N TYR A 142 -9.37 0.06 -32.99
CA TYR A 142 -9.99 -0.74 -31.92
C TYR A 142 -9.84 -2.24 -32.12
N ASP A 143 -9.55 -2.68 -33.36
CA ASP A 143 -9.16 -4.05 -33.68
C ASP A 143 -7.83 -4.47 -33.02
N LEU A 144 -6.99 -3.52 -32.62
CA LEU A 144 -5.73 -3.72 -31.90
C LEU A 144 -5.82 -3.36 -30.41
N TYR A 145 -6.94 -2.80 -29.95
CA TYR A 145 -7.05 -2.22 -28.61
C TYR A 145 -7.09 -3.30 -27.52
N SER A 146 -6.10 -3.28 -26.63
CA SER A 146 -6.01 -4.13 -25.46
C SER A 146 -6.95 -3.66 -24.34
N ALA A 147 -7.39 -4.59 -23.50
CA ALA A 147 -8.14 -4.25 -22.29
C ALA A 147 -7.31 -3.40 -21.30
N GLY A 148 -5.97 -3.46 -21.38
CA GLY A 148 -5.03 -2.64 -20.61
C GLY A 148 -4.25 -1.63 -21.46
N GLU A 149 -4.82 -1.14 -22.56
CA GLU A 149 -4.11 -0.32 -23.57
C GLU A 149 -3.45 0.95 -23.00
N LEU A 150 -2.17 1.15 -23.35
CA LEU A 150 -1.41 2.36 -23.03
C LEU A 150 -1.52 3.37 -24.18
N VAL A 151 -2.15 4.52 -23.91
CA VAL A 151 -2.65 5.40 -24.97
C VAL A 151 -1.74 6.58 -25.27
N ARG A 152 -1.02 7.12 -24.28
CA ARG A 152 -0.04 8.21 -24.46
C ARG A 152 1.11 8.10 -23.47
N LEU A 153 2.33 8.45 -23.88
CA LEU A 153 3.38 8.84 -22.92
C LEU A 153 2.94 10.11 -22.19
N ASP A 154 3.01 10.09 -20.86
CA ASP A 154 2.61 11.23 -20.05
C ASP A 154 3.80 12.00 -19.48
N HIS A 155 4.73 11.36 -18.77
CA HIS A 155 5.80 12.12 -18.11
C HIS A 155 7.02 11.27 -17.73
N PHE A 156 8.07 11.98 -17.30
CA PHE A 156 9.21 11.43 -16.60
C PHE A 156 9.21 11.86 -15.13
N ASN A 157 9.88 11.10 -14.26
CA ASN A 157 10.19 11.55 -12.90
C ASN A 157 11.66 11.27 -12.60
N GLN A 158 12.32 12.27 -12.03
CA GLN A 158 13.76 12.34 -11.85
C GLN A 158 14.09 12.45 -10.37
N VAL A 159 14.98 11.58 -9.88
CA VAL A 159 15.52 11.68 -8.52
C VAL A 159 16.73 12.60 -8.54
N THR A 160 16.68 13.69 -7.78
CA THR A 160 17.76 14.68 -7.66
C THR A 160 17.97 15.10 -6.20
N PRO A 161 19.22 15.35 -5.76
CA PRO A 161 19.49 15.64 -4.35
C PRO A 161 18.99 17.02 -3.89
N ASP A 162 18.91 18.00 -4.80
CA ASP A 162 18.52 19.39 -4.51
C ASP A 162 17.32 19.80 -5.40
N VAL A 163 16.11 19.59 -4.86
CA VAL A 163 14.86 19.89 -5.57
C VAL A 163 14.70 21.39 -5.84
N PRO A 164 14.98 22.32 -4.89
CA PRO A 164 14.93 23.75 -5.17
C PRO A 164 15.87 24.20 -6.31
N ARG A 165 17.11 23.68 -6.37
CA ARG A 165 18.04 23.96 -7.49
C ARG A 165 17.47 23.47 -8.82
N GLY A 166 16.96 22.24 -8.86
CA GLY A 166 16.40 21.67 -10.08
C GLY A 166 15.12 22.37 -10.54
N ARG A 167 14.24 22.72 -9.60
CA ARG A 167 13.00 23.45 -9.86
C ARG A 167 13.29 24.79 -10.54
N ALA A 168 14.17 25.61 -9.96
CA ALA A 168 14.49 26.93 -10.51
C ALA A 168 15.06 26.84 -11.95
N TYR A 169 15.93 25.86 -12.19
CA TYR A 169 16.45 25.58 -13.53
C TYR A 169 15.34 25.18 -14.52
N LEU A 170 14.42 24.30 -14.13
CA LEU A 170 13.31 23.90 -15.00
C LEU A 170 12.30 25.04 -15.22
N GLU A 171 12.10 25.92 -14.23
CA GLU A 171 11.31 27.15 -14.38
C GLU A 171 11.95 28.09 -15.42
N ASP A 172 13.28 28.28 -15.37
CA ASP A 172 14.05 29.05 -16.36
C ASP A 172 14.04 28.41 -17.76
N LEU A 173 13.91 27.09 -17.84
CA LEU A 173 13.72 26.34 -19.09
C LEU A 173 12.26 26.43 -19.61
N GLY A 174 11.37 27.11 -18.88
CA GLY A 174 10.00 27.40 -19.26
C GLY A 174 8.95 26.43 -18.71
N PHE A 175 9.31 25.45 -17.88
CA PHE A 175 8.31 24.63 -17.21
C PHE A 175 7.60 25.42 -16.12
N ARG A 176 6.33 25.10 -15.84
CA ARG A 176 5.59 25.68 -14.70
C ARG A 176 5.29 24.61 -13.67
N VAL A 177 5.38 24.97 -12.39
CA VAL A 177 5.06 24.06 -11.27
C VAL A 177 3.56 24.00 -11.07
N SER A 178 2.97 22.83 -11.34
CA SER A 178 1.57 22.55 -11.04
C SER A 178 1.38 22.23 -9.57
N GLU A 179 2.25 21.41 -8.99
CA GLU A 179 2.18 20.98 -7.59
C GLU A 179 3.56 20.79 -6.97
N ASP A 180 3.67 20.91 -5.65
CA ASP A 180 4.87 20.59 -4.88
C ASP A 180 4.55 19.98 -3.50
N ILE A 181 5.56 19.33 -2.90
CA ILE A 181 5.51 18.86 -1.50
C ILE A 181 6.56 19.63 -0.71
N LYS A 182 6.14 20.27 0.39
CA LYS A 182 7.01 21.03 1.30
C LYS A 182 6.73 20.69 2.75
N ASP A 183 7.67 20.96 3.64
CA ASP A 183 7.39 21.05 5.08
C ASP A 183 7.29 22.51 5.54
N SER A 184 6.91 22.69 6.81
CA SER A 184 6.83 24.00 7.45
C SER A 184 8.19 24.72 7.58
N ASP A 185 9.30 23.98 7.48
CA ASP A 185 10.66 24.55 7.53
C ASP A 185 11.10 25.08 6.15
N GLY A 186 10.28 24.90 5.11
CA GLY A 186 10.53 25.35 3.74
C GLY A 186 11.32 24.36 2.89
N VAL A 187 11.59 23.14 3.38
CA VAL A 187 12.25 22.09 2.61
C VAL A 187 11.29 21.60 1.52
N THR A 188 11.75 21.56 0.27
CA THR A 188 10.97 21.01 -0.85
C THR A 188 11.39 19.56 -1.09
N TYR A 189 10.43 18.64 -0.98
CA TYR A 189 10.68 17.19 -1.14
C TYR A 189 10.41 16.73 -2.57
N ALA A 190 9.46 17.36 -3.27
CA ALA A 190 9.15 17.05 -4.65
C ALA A 190 8.48 18.24 -5.37
N ALA A 191 8.57 18.27 -6.70
CA ALA A 191 7.87 19.24 -7.55
C ALA A 191 7.46 18.62 -8.89
N TRP A 192 6.25 18.94 -9.35
CA TRP A 192 5.66 18.47 -10.61
C TRP A 192 5.56 19.63 -11.60
N MET A 193 6.10 19.45 -12.81
CA MET A 193 6.34 20.56 -13.72
C MET A 193 5.94 20.23 -15.15
N HIS A 194 5.27 21.18 -15.83
CA HIS A 194 4.68 20.93 -17.14
C HIS A 194 5.02 21.99 -18.20
N ARG A 195 4.95 21.55 -19.46
CA ARG A 195 4.91 22.37 -20.68
C ARG A 195 3.59 22.12 -21.42
N LYS A 196 3.24 20.86 -21.66
CA LYS A 196 1.91 20.47 -22.15
C LYS A 196 0.87 20.69 -21.04
N GLN A 197 -0.40 20.67 -21.43
CA GLN A 197 -1.50 21.14 -20.57
C GLN A 197 -2.04 20.06 -19.60
N THR A 198 -1.15 19.20 -19.09
CA THR A 198 -1.40 18.18 -18.05
C THR A 198 -0.61 18.53 -16.79
N VAL A 199 -0.74 17.78 -15.70
CA VAL A 199 -0.06 18.11 -14.43
C VAL A 199 1.45 18.20 -14.60
N HIS A 200 2.08 17.33 -15.38
CA HIS A 200 3.53 17.38 -15.61
C HIS A 200 3.98 16.73 -16.91
N ASP A 201 5.12 17.19 -17.41
CA ASP A 201 5.97 16.52 -18.39
C ASP A 201 7.19 15.90 -17.72
N THR A 202 7.65 16.52 -16.63
CA THR A 202 8.62 15.92 -15.72
C THR A 202 8.35 16.31 -14.26
N ALA A 203 8.76 15.46 -13.34
CA ALA A 203 8.77 15.75 -11.91
C ALA A 203 10.17 15.55 -11.29
N LEU A 204 10.42 16.25 -10.19
CA LEU A 204 11.61 16.11 -9.37
C LEU A 204 11.22 15.47 -8.04
N THR A 205 11.87 14.37 -7.69
CA THR A 205 11.75 13.70 -6.39
C THR A 205 13.07 13.85 -5.64
N GLY A 206 13.02 14.32 -4.39
CA GLY A 206 14.19 14.50 -3.55
C GLY A 206 14.82 13.17 -3.14
N GLY A 207 16.05 12.91 -3.59
CA GLY A 207 16.80 11.71 -3.23
C GLY A 207 18.18 11.68 -3.88
N ASN A 208 18.94 10.61 -3.67
CA ASN A 208 20.26 10.49 -4.28
C ASN A 208 20.12 10.44 -5.82
N GLY A 209 20.86 11.25 -6.57
CA GLY A 209 20.69 11.43 -8.00
C GLY A 209 21.96 11.91 -8.71
N PRO A 210 21.98 11.96 -10.06
CA PRO A 210 20.83 11.82 -10.95
C PRO A 210 20.42 10.35 -11.15
N ARG A 211 19.12 10.06 -11.01
CA ARG A 211 18.52 8.75 -11.31
C ARG A 211 17.13 8.91 -11.93
N LEU A 212 16.75 8.03 -12.84
CA LEU A 212 15.38 7.93 -13.36
C LEU A 212 14.49 7.29 -12.28
N HIS A 213 13.52 8.04 -11.76
CA HIS A 213 12.52 7.45 -10.87
C HIS A 213 11.55 6.57 -11.63
N HIS A 214 10.91 7.08 -12.70
CA HIS A 214 10.00 6.32 -13.55
C HIS A 214 9.70 7.04 -14.87
N ILE A 215 9.17 6.28 -15.83
CA ILE A 215 8.45 6.75 -17.01
C ILE A 215 6.97 6.42 -16.86
N ALA A 216 6.08 7.32 -17.27
CA ALA A 216 4.63 7.14 -17.11
C ALA A 216 3.87 7.06 -18.43
N PHE A 217 2.98 6.10 -18.55
CA PHE A 217 2.04 5.97 -19.66
C PHE A 217 0.60 6.10 -19.18
N SER A 218 -0.20 6.85 -19.92
CA SER A 218 -1.62 7.03 -19.62
C SER A 218 -2.48 5.90 -20.21
N THR A 219 -3.60 5.62 -19.56
CA THR A 219 -4.72 4.82 -20.08
C THR A 219 -5.96 5.71 -20.27
N HIS A 220 -6.95 5.26 -21.04
CA HIS A 220 -8.22 6.00 -21.16
C HIS A 220 -8.99 6.01 -19.84
N GLU A 221 -9.10 4.86 -19.18
CA GLU A 221 -9.93 4.69 -18.00
C GLU A 221 -9.24 3.83 -16.92
N LYS A 222 -9.73 3.95 -15.69
CA LYS A 222 -9.18 3.24 -14.52
C LYS A 222 -9.24 1.71 -14.68
N HIS A 223 -10.27 1.21 -15.35
CA HIS A 223 -10.41 -0.24 -15.55
C HIS A 223 -9.29 -0.81 -16.41
N ASN A 224 -8.66 -0.01 -17.28
CA ASN A 224 -7.48 -0.45 -18.04
C ASN A 224 -6.29 -0.73 -17.10
N ILE A 225 -6.11 0.11 -16.08
CA ILE A 225 -5.06 -0.06 -15.07
C ILE A 225 -5.34 -1.30 -14.21
N ILE A 226 -6.60 -1.49 -13.79
CA ILE A 226 -7.01 -2.69 -13.05
C ILE A 226 -6.73 -3.97 -13.87
N GLN A 227 -7.05 -3.94 -15.17
CA GLN A 227 -6.77 -5.05 -16.07
C GLN A 227 -5.27 -5.41 -16.17
N ILE A 228 -4.37 -4.43 -16.08
CA ILE A 228 -2.92 -4.69 -16.05
C ILE A 228 -2.56 -5.46 -14.77
N CYS A 229 -3.09 -5.06 -13.61
CA CYS A 229 -2.92 -5.80 -12.36
C CYS A 229 -3.43 -7.24 -12.48
N ASP A 230 -4.64 -7.42 -13.03
CA ASP A 230 -5.26 -8.73 -13.21
C ASP A 230 -4.43 -9.63 -14.14
N LYS A 231 -3.94 -9.07 -15.26
CA LYS A 231 -3.10 -9.78 -16.21
C LYS A 231 -1.78 -10.21 -15.58
N MET A 232 -1.12 -9.34 -14.81
CA MET A 232 0.10 -9.67 -14.08
C MET A 232 -0.14 -10.75 -13.02
N GLY A 233 -1.27 -10.70 -12.31
CA GLY A 233 -1.70 -11.74 -11.39
C GLY A 233 -1.92 -13.09 -12.07
N ALA A 234 -2.61 -13.09 -13.21
CA ALA A 234 -2.86 -14.30 -14.02
C ALA A 234 -1.56 -14.93 -14.55
N LEU A 235 -0.59 -14.10 -14.93
CA LEU A 235 0.75 -14.51 -15.36
C LEU A 235 1.68 -14.88 -14.18
N ARG A 236 1.22 -14.76 -12.93
CA ARG A 236 1.98 -15.05 -11.70
C ARG A 236 3.24 -14.19 -11.54
N ILE A 237 3.20 -12.96 -12.02
CA ILE A 237 4.28 -11.96 -11.91
C ILE A 237 3.85 -10.75 -11.08
N SER A 238 2.92 -10.93 -10.13
CA SER A 238 2.42 -9.86 -9.28
C SER A 238 3.51 -9.26 -8.37
N ASP A 239 4.63 -9.95 -8.16
CA ASP A 239 5.82 -9.43 -7.48
C ASP A 239 6.48 -8.26 -8.24
N ARG A 240 6.17 -8.09 -9.53
CA ARG A 240 6.58 -6.94 -10.33
C ARG A 240 5.64 -5.74 -10.18
N ILE A 241 4.52 -5.88 -9.48
CA ILE A 241 3.68 -4.75 -9.07
C ILE A 241 4.30 -4.19 -7.79
N GLU A 242 4.87 -2.99 -7.89
CA GLU A 242 5.58 -2.38 -6.77
C GLU A 242 4.62 -1.62 -5.85
N ARG A 243 3.73 -0.81 -6.43
CA ARG A 243 2.86 0.10 -5.67
C ARG A 243 1.55 0.37 -6.41
N GLY A 244 0.43 0.31 -5.69
CA GLY A 244 -0.90 0.56 -6.22
C GLY A 244 -1.68 -0.72 -6.56
N PRO A 245 -2.80 -0.61 -7.29
CA PRO A 245 -3.32 0.64 -7.84
C PRO A 245 -3.83 1.58 -6.74
N GLY A 246 -3.75 2.88 -6.97
CA GLY A 246 -4.11 3.91 -6.00
C GLY A 246 -4.65 5.17 -6.65
N ARG A 247 -5.05 6.13 -5.81
CA ARG A 247 -5.34 7.51 -6.22
C ARG A 247 -4.26 8.39 -5.63
N HIS A 248 -3.55 9.18 -6.42
CA HIS A 248 -2.65 10.18 -5.84
C HIS A 248 -3.44 11.36 -5.28
N GLY A 249 -2.95 11.98 -4.21
CA GLY A 249 -3.37 13.33 -3.83
C GLY A 249 -2.82 14.32 -4.86
N VAL A 250 -1.49 14.43 -4.90
CA VAL A 250 -0.77 15.16 -5.96
C VAL A 250 -1.11 14.58 -7.33
N SER A 251 -1.38 15.41 -8.32
CA SER A 251 -1.93 15.14 -9.66
C SER A 251 -3.38 14.69 -9.71
N ASN A 252 -3.95 14.25 -8.57
CA ASN A 252 -5.24 13.59 -8.49
C ASN A 252 -5.36 12.32 -9.38
N ALA A 253 -4.28 11.81 -9.96
CA ALA A 253 -4.38 10.72 -10.93
C ALA A 253 -4.60 9.34 -10.28
N PHE A 254 -5.25 8.43 -11.02
CA PHE A 254 -5.28 7.02 -10.66
C PHE A 254 -4.02 6.37 -11.20
N TYR A 255 -3.30 5.65 -10.36
CA TYR A 255 -1.93 5.24 -10.64
C TYR A 255 -1.69 3.76 -10.35
N LEU A 256 -0.64 3.22 -10.96
CA LEU A 256 -0.04 1.91 -10.69
C LEU A 256 1.46 1.99 -11.02
N TYR A 257 2.33 1.48 -10.15
CA TYR A 257 3.77 1.36 -10.43
C TYR A 257 4.16 -0.11 -10.56
N ILE A 258 4.86 -0.43 -11.65
CA ILE A 258 5.36 -1.76 -11.97
C ILE A 258 6.85 -1.71 -12.35
N LEU A 259 7.53 -2.84 -12.26
CA LEU A 259 8.96 -2.96 -12.53
C LEU A 259 9.23 -3.86 -13.73
N ASP A 260 9.92 -3.32 -14.75
CA ASP A 260 10.40 -4.09 -15.91
C ASP A 260 11.49 -5.11 -15.50
N PRO A 261 11.96 -5.99 -16.40
CA PRO A 261 12.95 -7.01 -16.05
C PRO A 261 14.27 -6.49 -15.46
N ASP A 262 14.69 -5.27 -15.79
CA ASP A 262 15.92 -4.63 -15.30
C ASP A 262 15.67 -3.77 -14.04
N GLY A 263 14.42 -3.64 -13.59
CA GLY A 263 14.04 -2.83 -12.43
C GLY A 263 13.78 -1.36 -12.76
N HIS A 264 13.69 -1.00 -14.04
CA HIS A 264 13.12 0.27 -14.45
C HIS A 264 11.65 0.33 -14.02
N ARG A 265 11.26 1.44 -13.41
CA ARG A 265 9.91 1.64 -12.92
C ARG A 265 9.04 2.32 -13.98
N ILE A 266 7.86 1.77 -14.18
CA ILE A 266 6.86 2.29 -15.11
C ILE A 266 5.63 2.64 -14.28
N GLU A 267 5.15 3.86 -14.43
CA GLU A 267 3.83 4.25 -13.94
C GLU A 267 2.78 4.06 -15.04
N ILE A 268 1.65 3.48 -14.67
CA ILE A 268 0.43 3.51 -15.47
C ILE A 268 -0.55 4.46 -14.81
N TYR A 269 -1.01 5.45 -15.58
CA TYR A 269 -1.61 6.69 -15.08
C TYR A 269 -2.93 6.98 -15.78
N THR A 270 -3.89 7.66 -15.13
CA THR A 270 -5.03 8.26 -15.83
C THR A 270 -5.73 9.34 -14.98
N GLN A 271 -6.41 10.26 -15.66
CA GLN A 271 -7.34 11.25 -15.09
C GLN A 271 -6.70 12.22 -14.10
N ASP A 272 -5.73 12.97 -14.59
CA ASP A 272 -5.31 14.22 -13.97
C ASP A 272 -6.18 15.39 -14.45
N TYR A 273 -5.68 16.61 -14.28
CA TYR A 273 -6.43 17.82 -14.61
C TYR A 273 -5.62 18.77 -15.52
N TYR A 274 -6.37 19.66 -16.18
CA TYR A 274 -5.81 20.64 -17.10
C TYR A 274 -5.04 21.74 -16.36
N THR A 275 -3.87 22.10 -16.88
CA THR A 275 -2.95 23.11 -16.30
C THR A 275 -2.54 24.21 -17.29
N GLY A 276 -3.15 24.22 -18.48
CA GLY A 276 -2.68 25.06 -19.59
C GLY A 276 -2.81 26.56 -19.37
N ASP A 277 -3.66 27.00 -18.44
CA ASP A 277 -3.83 28.42 -18.13
C ASP A 277 -2.58 28.98 -17.45
N PRO A 278 -2.10 30.17 -17.84
CA PRO A 278 -0.80 30.69 -17.43
C PRO A 278 -0.69 30.94 -15.92
N ASP A 279 -1.83 31.17 -15.26
CA ASP A 279 -2.00 31.41 -13.83
C ASP A 279 -2.58 30.19 -13.08
N ASN A 280 -2.50 28.99 -13.66
CA ASN A 280 -2.91 27.75 -13.01
C ASN A 280 -2.38 27.70 -11.56
N PRO A 281 -3.25 27.51 -10.55
CA PRO A 281 -2.85 27.57 -9.16
C PRO A 281 -1.88 26.43 -8.82
N THR A 282 -0.71 26.78 -8.28
CA THR A 282 0.21 25.78 -7.72
C THR A 282 -0.37 25.20 -6.44
N VAL A 283 -0.52 23.88 -6.34
CA VAL A 283 -0.95 23.19 -5.12
C VAL A 283 0.28 22.77 -4.30
N THR A 284 0.40 23.27 -3.08
CA THR A 284 1.45 22.83 -2.15
C THR A 284 0.85 21.89 -1.12
N TRP A 285 1.38 20.67 -1.07
CA TRP A 285 1.04 19.68 -0.06
C TRP A 285 2.07 19.67 1.06
N ASP A 286 1.60 19.53 2.30
CA ASP A 286 2.50 19.31 3.43
C ASP A 286 3.07 17.89 3.38
N VAL A 287 4.36 17.73 3.66
CA VAL A 287 5.03 16.43 3.64
C VAL A 287 4.43 15.44 4.63
N HIS A 288 3.77 15.89 5.71
CA HIS A 288 3.14 15.02 6.68
C HIS A 288 1.66 14.73 6.37
N ASP A 289 1.08 15.32 5.33
CA ASP A 289 -0.25 14.93 4.87
C ASP A 289 -0.17 13.52 4.25
N ASN A 290 -0.82 12.54 4.89
CA ASN A 290 -0.79 11.15 4.45
C ASN A 290 -1.54 10.95 3.11
N GLN A 291 -2.43 11.88 2.75
CA GLN A 291 -3.20 11.81 1.51
C GLN A 291 -2.47 12.39 0.30
N ARG A 292 -1.32 13.06 0.49
CA ARG A 292 -0.56 13.71 -0.60
C ARG A 292 -0.09 12.70 -1.67
N ARG A 293 0.37 11.52 -1.26
CA ARG A 293 0.94 10.49 -2.17
C ARG A 293 -0.05 9.40 -2.51
N ASP A 294 -0.88 9.00 -1.57
CA ASP A 294 -2.02 8.12 -1.82
C ASP A 294 -3.22 8.69 -1.09
N TRP A 295 -4.20 9.16 -1.85
CA TRP A 295 -5.39 9.83 -1.35
C TRP A 295 -6.22 8.97 -0.40
N TRP A 296 -6.14 7.64 -0.55
CA TRP A 296 -6.81 6.69 0.34
C TRP A 296 -6.00 6.39 1.60
N GLY A 297 -4.81 6.97 1.71
CA GLY A 297 -3.90 6.78 2.82
C GLY A 297 -3.16 5.45 2.79
N ASN A 298 -3.13 4.73 1.65
CA ASN A 298 -2.31 3.54 1.54
C ASN A 298 -0.82 3.89 1.76
N PRO A 299 -0.05 3.04 2.46
CA PRO A 299 1.34 3.33 2.71
C PRO A 299 2.14 3.36 1.41
N VAL A 300 3.03 4.35 1.30
CA VAL A 300 4.00 4.37 0.21
C VAL A 300 5.08 3.33 0.50
N VAL A 301 5.25 2.38 -0.44
CA VAL A 301 6.22 1.29 -0.28
C VAL A 301 7.66 1.86 -0.22
N PRO A 302 8.54 1.37 0.67
CA PRO A 302 9.88 1.93 0.85
C PRO A 302 10.75 1.96 -0.41
N SER A 303 10.65 0.92 -1.26
CA SER A 303 11.40 0.85 -2.52
C SER A 303 11.10 2.02 -3.47
N TRP A 304 9.91 2.60 -3.37
CA TRP A 304 9.52 3.77 -4.15
C TRP A 304 10.38 5.00 -3.79
N TYR A 305 10.82 5.13 -2.54
CA TYR A 305 11.71 6.21 -2.11
C TYR A 305 13.20 5.92 -2.35
N THR A 306 13.60 4.64 -2.32
CA THR A 306 15.03 4.26 -2.33
C THR A 306 15.53 3.86 -3.71
N GLU A 307 14.73 3.12 -4.48
CA GLU A 307 15.13 2.53 -5.76
C GLU A 307 14.80 3.48 -6.92
N ALA A 308 15.76 3.65 -7.82
CA ALA A 308 15.63 4.42 -9.06
C ALA A 308 16.77 4.00 -10.00
N SER A 309 16.55 4.08 -11.32
CA SER A 309 17.50 3.60 -12.31
C SER A 309 18.65 4.59 -12.52
N LEU A 310 19.83 4.07 -12.83
CA LEU A 310 20.97 4.89 -13.24
C LEU A 310 20.63 5.70 -14.50
N VAL A 311 21.35 6.79 -14.72
CA VAL A 311 21.33 7.54 -15.98
C VAL A 311 22.74 7.57 -16.56
N LEU A 312 22.85 7.70 -17.88
CA LEU A 312 24.13 7.74 -18.58
C LEU A 312 24.59 9.18 -18.86
N ASP A 313 25.90 9.37 -18.96
CA ASP A 313 26.53 10.51 -19.60
C ASP A 313 26.48 10.37 -21.14
N LEU A 314 26.98 11.36 -21.89
CA LEU A 314 26.96 11.31 -23.36
C LEU A 314 27.90 10.22 -23.95
N ASP A 315 28.85 9.70 -23.16
CA ASP A 315 29.73 8.59 -23.57
C ASP A 315 29.11 7.21 -23.28
N GLY A 316 27.93 7.17 -22.65
CA GLY A 316 27.23 5.94 -22.30
C GLY A 316 27.70 5.31 -20.98
N ASN A 317 28.42 6.04 -20.13
CA ASN A 317 28.81 5.59 -18.80
C ASN A 317 27.79 6.07 -17.75
N PRO A 318 27.52 5.29 -16.69
CA PRO A 318 26.66 5.75 -15.61
C PRO A 318 27.19 7.02 -14.93
N GLN A 319 26.33 8.02 -14.79
CA GLN A 319 26.63 9.22 -14.01
C GLN A 319 26.83 8.88 -12.52
N PRO A 320 27.84 9.47 -11.85
CA PRO A 320 28.02 9.29 -10.42
C PRO A 320 26.81 9.79 -9.61
N VAL A 321 26.34 8.98 -8.67
CA VAL A 321 25.22 9.34 -7.80
C VAL A 321 25.69 10.25 -6.67
N VAL A 322 25.13 11.45 -6.60
CA VAL A 322 25.32 12.43 -5.53
C VAL A 322 24.28 12.21 -4.44
N VAL A 323 24.72 12.27 -3.18
CA VAL A 323 23.88 12.03 -2.00
C VAL A 323 23.05 13.28 -1.68
N ARG A 324 21.78 13.08 -1.32
CA ARG A 324 20.92 14.15 -0.78
C ARG A 324 21.30 14.45 0.67
N GLU A 325 21.61 15.72 0.95
CA GLU A 325 21.92 16.20 2.31
C GLU A 325 20.66 16.64 3.09
N GLU A 326 19.63 17.09 2.40
CA GLU A 326 18.35 17.48 3.01
C GLU A 326 17.59 16.27 3.58
N LYS A 327 16.61 16.55 4.45
CA LYS A 327 15.76 15.52 5.07
C LYS A 327 15.15 14.61 4.00
N SER A 328 15.22 13.30 4.24
CA SER A 328 14.57 12.27 3.42
C SER A 328 13.08 12.25 3.71
N GLU A 329 12.25 12.27 2.67
CA GLU A 329 10.80 12.17 2.82
C GLU A 329 10.38 10.89 3.55
N MET A 330 10.99 9.76 3.19
CA MET A 330 10.76 8.48 3.85
C MET A 330 11.05 8.59 5.35
N ALA A 331 12.18 9.21 5.72
CA ALA A 331 12.59 9.34 7.12
C ALA A 331 11.63 10.21 7.95
N VAL A 332 11.09 11.29 7.37
CA VAL A 332 10.19 12.23 8.08
C VAL A 332 8.72 11.80 8.06
N THR A 333 8.35 10.76 7.31
CA THR A 333 6.96 10.28 7.24
C THR A 333 6.77 8.88 7.81
N VAL A 334 7.47 7.90 7.23
CA VAL A 334 7.31 6.47 7.56
C VAL A 334 8.52 5.86 8.29
N GLY A 335 9.60 6.64 8.47
CA GLY A 335 10.78 6.24 9.23
C GLY A 335 10.54 6.19 10.74
N ALA A 336 11.53 5.73 11.51
CA ALA A 336 11.42 5.57 12.97
C ALA A 336 11.04 6.85 13.73
N ASP A 337 11.38 8.02 13.16
CA ASP A 337 11.02 9.34 13.69
C ASP A 337 10.00 10.08 12.81
N GLY A 338 9.43 9.40 11.82
CA GLY A 338 8.48 9.96 10.88
C GLY A 338 7.12 10.24 11.50
N PHE A 339 6.41 11.22 10.94
CA PHE A 339 5.07 11.61 11.33
C PHE A 339 4.20 11.81 10.10
N SER A 340 2.93 11.44 10.18
CA SER A 340 1.93 11.75 9.16
C SER A 340 0.54 11.93 9.80
N TYR A 341 -0.36 12.66 9.15
CA TYR A 341 -1.73 12.88 9.61
C TYR A 341 -2.76 12.60 8.50
N THR A 342 -3.97 12.20 8.91
CA THR A 342 -5.15 12.13 8.01
C THR A 342 -5.96 13.42 8.03
N ARG A 343 -6.00 14.11 9.17
CA ARG A 343 -6.63 15.43 9.32
C ARG A 343 -5.65 16.33 10.05
N GLN A 344 -5.42 17.52 9.51
CA GLN A 344 -4.52 18.48 10.13
C GLN A 344 -5.04 18.81 11.54
N PRO A 345 -4.23 18.67 12.59
CA PRO A 345 -4.66 19.01 13.94
C PRO A 345 -4.95 20.51 14.06
N GLU A 346 -6.03 20.90 14.74
CA GLU A 346 -6.44 22.32 14.92
C GLU A 346 -5.36 23.19 15.62
N ASP A 347 -4.39 22.58 16.30
CA ASP A 347 -3.29 23.24 17.01
C ASP A 347 -1.94 23.25 16.22
N GLY A 348 -1.95 22.95 14.91
CA GLY A 348 -0.74 22.82 14.09
C GLY A 348 0.06 21.52 14.36
N PRO A 349 1.18 21.30 13.66
CA PRO A 349 2.04 20.13 13.90
C PRO A 349 2.65 20.25 15.31
N ARG A 350 2.01 19.60 16.28
CA ARG A 350 2.59 19.39 17.60
C ARG A 350 3.76 18.44 17.42
N GLY A 351 4.96 18.99 17.26
CA GLY A 351 6.19 18.21 17.42
C GLY A 351 6.15 17.45 18.75
N LYS A 352 6.94 16.37 18.86
CA LYS A 352 7.08 15.55 20.08
C LYS A 352 7.33 16.39 21.36
N GLU A 353 7.72 17.65 21.24
CA GLU A 353 7.93 18.61 22.32
C GLU A 353 6.64 19.16 22.98
N GLY A 354 5.51 19.24 22.28
CA GLY A 354 4.23 19.68 22.86
C GLY A 354 3.71 18.72 23.95
N LEU A 355 4.09 17.44 23.83
CA LEU A 355 3.83 16.42 24.84
C LEU A 355 4.85 16.46 25.98
N GLN A 356 6.11 16.84 25.71
CA GLN A 356 7.18 16.97 26.71
C GLN A 356 7.03 18.22 27.59
N GLY A 357 6.47 19.33 27.09
CA GLY A 357 6.18 20.52 27.89
C GLY A 357 5.17 20.26 29.02
N ARG A 358 4.21 19.34 28.81
CA ARG A 358 3.30 18.87 29.86
C ARG A 358 3.94 17.87 30.82
N LEU A 359 4.99 17.16 30.40
CA LEU A 359 5.78 16.26 31.25
C LEU A 359 6.80 16.99 32.14
N ALA A 360 7.23 18.20 31.77
CA ALA A 360 8.11 19.04 32.60
C ALA A 360 7.43 19.55 33.89
N ALA A 361 6.09 19.58 33.94
CA ALA A 361 5.33 19.83 35.17
C ALA A 361 5.30 18.61 36.12
N LEU A 362 5.84 17.45 35.71
CA LEU A 362 5.81 16.17 36.45
C LEU A 362 7.20 15.60 36.79
N GLY A 363 8.26 16.41 36.70
CA GLY A 363 9.51 16.18 37.44
C GLY A 363 10.23 14.84 37.21
N ARG A 364 10.48 14.44 35.95
CA ARG A 364 11.35 13.28 35.66
C ARG A 364 12.37 13.59 34.55
N ARG A 365 13.65 13.29 34.83
CA ARG A 365 14.80 13.47 33.92
C ARG A 365 14.90 12.32 32.91
N PRO A 366 15.37 12.55 31.67
CA PRO A 366 15.63 11.48 30.71
C PRO A 366 17.04 10.89 30.88
N SER A 367 17.19 9.57 30.80
CA SER A 367 18.48 8.90 30.60
C SER A 367 18.61 8.47 29.14
N THR A 368 19.76 8.78 28.54
CA THR A 368 20.15 8.44 27.17
C THR A 368 20.42 6.94 27.03
N TYR A 369 20.09 6.36 25.88
CA TYR A 369 20.55 5.03 25.47
C TYR A 369 21.25 5.12 24.12
N ALA A 370 22.58 5.03 24.19
CA ALA A 370 23.43 4.54 23.12
C ALA A 370 24.04 3.22 23.62
N ASP A 371 24.22 2.29 22.67
CA ASP A 371 24.87 0.99 22.79
C ASP A 371 24.24 -0.06 23.72
N ARG A 372 23.75 -1.15 23.12
CA ARG A 372 24.22 -2.51 23.45
C ARG A 372 23.77 -3.56 22.44
N ARG A 373 24.77 -4.30 21.97
CA ARG A 373 24.70 -5.48 21.12
C ARG A 373 23.83 -6.58 21.74
N MET A 374 23.11 -7.27 20.86
CA MET A 374 22.39 -8.53 21.09
C MET A 374 23.28 -9.56 21.80
N ALA A 375 22.83 -9.99 22.98
CA ALA A 375 23.19 -11.24 23.61
C ALA A 375 21.87 -11.89 24.04
N GLU A 376 21.68 -13.15 23.66
CA GLU A 376 20.55 -14.01 24.01
C GLU A 376 20.18 -13.85 25.50
N ARG A 377 19.02 -13.27 25.78
CA ARG A 377 18.37 -13.33 27.09
C ARG A 377 17.14 -14.19 26.94
N SER A 378 17.10 -15.28 27.69
CA SER A 378 15.85 -15.98 28.02
C SER A 378 14.88 -14.95 28.59
N VAL A 379 13.75 -14.73 27.91
CA VAL A 379 12.68 -13.88 28.42
C VAL A 379 11.99 -14.65 29.55
N GLU A 380 12.11 -14.17 30.78
CA GLU A 380 11.39 -14.73 31.92
C GLU A 380 9.92 -14.28 31.85
N MET A 381 9.00 -15.24 31.99
CA MET A 381 7.55 -15.00 32.10
C MET A 381 7.24 -14.11 33.31
N LEU A 382 6.10 -13.41 33.27
CA LEU A 382 5.54 -12.70 34.41
C LEU A 382 5.36 -13.65 35.60
N ASP A 383 5.50 -13.11 36.81
CA ASP A 383 5.30 -13.92 38.01
C ASP A 383 3.85 -14.42 38.10
N PRO A 384 3.61 -15.63 38.64
CA PRO A 384 2.27 -16.22 38.65
C PRO A 384 1.20 -15.37 39.34
N LYS A 385 1.56 -14.56 40.33
CA LYS A 385 0.60 -13.72 41.06
C LYS A 385 0.15 -12.54 40.22
N THR A 386 1.03 -12.00 39.38
CA THR A 386 0.68 -10.97 38.39
C THR A 386 -0.31 -11.54 37.36
N ILE A 387 -0.05 -12.74 36.83
CA ILE A 387 -0.96 -13.43 35.90
C ILE A 387 -2.35 -13.65 36.55
N GLU A 388 -2.38 -14.11 37.81
CA GLU A 388 -3.62 -14.26 38.58
C GLU A 388 -4.40 -12.95 38.71
N THR A 389 -3.69 -11.87 39.05
CA THR A 389 -4.30 -10.55 39.23
C THR A 389 -4.93 -10.05 37.93
N ILE A 390 -4.20 -10.16 36.81
CA ILE A 390 -4.71 -9.73 35.49
C ILE A 390 -5.94 -10.55 35.09
N ALA A 391 -5.91 -11.88 35.28
CA ALA A 391 -7.03 -12.74 34.94
C ALA A 391 -8.30 -12.39 35.74
N ASP A 392 -8.16 -12.18 37.06
CA ASP A 392 -9.27 -11.81 37.94
C ASP A 392 -9.82 -10.41 37.60
N GLU A 393 -8.95 -9.44 37.25
CA GLU A 393 -9.36 -8.12 36.74
C GLU A 393 -10.17 -8.22 35.45
N LEU A 394 -9.77 -9.08 34.50
CA LEU A 394 -10.51 -9.26 33.24
C LEU A 394 -11.85 -9.97 33.43
N VAL A 395 -11.98 -10.86 34.43
CA VAL A 395 -13.27 -11.43 34.83
C VAL A 395 -14.18 -10.32 35.37
N GLU A 396 -13.68 -9.47 36.26
CA GLU A 396 -14.45 -8.38 36.84
C GLU A 396 -14.79 -7.28 35.81
N ALA A 397 -13.89 -7.00 34.88
CA ALA A 397 -14.12 -6.06 33.79
C ALA A 397 -15.28 -6.52 32.90
N GLY A 398 -15.40 -7.83 32.63
CA GLY A 398 -16.56 -8.40 31.92
C GLY A 398 -17.88 -8.26 32.68
N ARG A 399 -17.86 -8.34 34.02
CA ARG A 399 -19.07 -8.18 34.86
C ARG A 399 -19.47 -6.73 35.04
N SER A 400 -18.50 -5.88 35.33
CA SER A 400 -18.70 -4.45 35.60
C SER A 400 -18.86 -3.62 34.33
N ARG A 401 -18.46 -4.16 33.17
CA ARG A 401 -18.38 -3.49 31.86
C ARG A 401 -17.43 -2.30 31.85
N THR A 402 -16.49 -2.27 32.79
CA THR A 402 -15.48 -1.22 32.90
C THR A 402 -14.16 -1.77 32.36
N PRO A 403 -13.70 -1.32 31.18
CA PRO A 403 -12.47 -1.84 30.62
C PRO A 403 -11.27 -1.44 31.48
N VAL A 404 -10.32 -2.37 31.61
CA VAL A 404 -9.07 -2.13 32.33
C VAL A 404 -8.06 -1.40 31.43
N PRO A 405 -7.10 -0.65 32.02
CA PRO A 405 -6.02 -0.06 31.24
C PRO A 405 -5.21 -1.13 30.52
N ARG A 406 -4.65 -0.77 29.35
CA ARG A 406 -3.83 -1.68 28.53
C ARG A 406 -2.77 -2.41 29.37
N LEU A 407 -2.73 -3.73 29.24
CA LEU A 407 -1.75 -4.58 29.89
C LEU A 407 -0.36 -4.30 29.32
N THR A 408 -0.25 -4.06 28.01
CA THR A 408 1.01 -3.66 27.37
C THR A 408 1.58 -2.34 27.94
N ALA A 409 0.71 -1.46 28.48
CA ALA A 409 1.15 -0.22 29.13
C ALA A 409 1.53 -0.42 30.61
N ARG A 410 0.86 -1.36 31.30
CA ARG A 410 1.11 -1.71 32.71
C ARG A 410 2.30 -2.64 32.89
N TYR A 411 2.52 -3.53 31.93
CA TYR A 411 3.53 -4.58 31.89
C TYR A 411 4.22 -4.59 30.51
N PRO A 412 5.11 -3.62 30.22
CA PRO A 412 5.78 -3.50 28.92
C PRO A 412 6.60 -4.72 28.49
N GLU A 413 6.99 -5.56 29.45
CA GLU A 413 7.72 -6.81 29.26
C GLU A 413 6.84 -8.03 28.97
N MET A 414 5.51 -7.89 29.05
CA MET A 414 4.56 -8.98 28.86
C MET A 414 4.71 -9.63 27.48
N THR A 415 4.79 -10.95 27.46
CA THR A 415 4.93 -11.76 26.25
C THR A 415 3.60 -12.32 25.77
N VAL A 416 3.60 -12.95 24.58
CA VAL A 416 2.46 -13.69 24.05
C VAL A 416 2.12 -14.89 24.94
N GLU A 417 3.15 -15.57 25.45
CA GLU A 417 3.04 -16.69 26.37
C GLU A 417 2.38 -16.26 27.70
N ASP A 418 2.75 -15.10 28.25
CA ASP A 418 2.07 -14.52 29.42
C ASP A 418 0.58 -14.28 29.14
N SER A 419 0.28 -13.79 27.94
CA SER A 419 -1.09 -13.49 27.52
C SER A 419 -1.95 -14.75 27.42
N TYR A 420 -1.40 -15.84 26.89
CA TYR A 420 -2.09 -17.13 26.88
C TYR A 420 -2.23 -17.73 28.28
N ALA A 421 -1.26 -17.51 29.18
CA ALA A 421 -1.38 -17.94 30.58
C ALA A 421 -2.51 -17.18 31.31
N VAL A 422 -2.60 -15.86 31.10
CA VAL A 422 -3.72 -15.03 31.58
C VAL A 422 -5.05 -15.52 31.01
N GLN A 423 -5.13 -15.74 29.70
CA GLN A 423 -6.36 -16.20 29.02
C GLN A 423 -6.81 -17.58 29.53
N GLN A 424 -5.90 -18.52 29.74
CA GLN A 424 -6.22 -19.86 30.25
C GLN A 424 -6.73 -19.80 31.69
N LEU A 425 -6.15 -18.94 32.53
CA LEU A 425 -6.66 -18.75 33.89
C LEU A 425 -8.02 -18.06 33.87
N TRP A 426 -8.20 -17.02 33.06
CA TRP A 426 -9.50 -16.37 32.83
C TRP A 426 -10.57 -17.39 32.39
N ARG A 427 -10.23 -18.29 31.47
CA ARG A 427 -11.12 -19.38 31.05
C ARG A 427 -11.46 -20.29 32.22
N ARG A 428 -10.48 -20.77 32.97
CA ARG A 428 -10.70 -21.65 34.13
C ARG A 428 -11.60 -20.99 35.18
N ARG A 429 -11.43 -19.68 35.45
CA ARG A 429 -12.31 -18.93 36.37
C ARG A 429 -13.76 -18.92 35.91
N ASN A 430 -14.00 -18.84 34.60
CA ASN A 430 -15.33 -18.90 34.02
C ASN A 430 -15.92 -20.33 34.08
N GLU A 431 -15.11 -21.36 33.83
CA GLU A 431 -15.51 -22.77 33.99
C GLU A 431 -15.84 -23.10 35.45
N ASP A 432 -15.03 -22.66 36.41
CA ASP A 432 -15.27 -22.80 37.85
C ASP A 432 -16.54 -22.06 38.30
N ALA A 433 -16.91 -20.97 37.59
CA ALA A 433 -18.17 -20.25 37.78
C ALA A 433 -19.39 -20.94 37.12
N GLY A 434 -19.19 -22.11 36.51
CA GLY A 434 -20.25 -22.95 35.94
C GLY A 434 -20.52 -22.75 34.46
N ARG A 435 -19.75 -21.90 33.76
CA ARG A 435 -19.89 -21.72 32.31
C ARG A 435 -19.27 -22.90 31.57
N LYS A 436 -19.91 -23.37 30.51
CA LYS A 436 -19.42 -24.55 29.77
C LYS A 436 -18.74 -24.11 28.49
N LEU A 437 -17.49 -24.51 28.27
CA LEU A 437 -16.83 -24.31 26.97
C LEU A 437 -17.58 -25.11 25.89
N VAL A 438 -17.98 -24.43 24.82
CA VAL A 438 -18.68 -25.04 23.66
C VAL A 438 -18.01 -24.70 22.33
N GLY A 439 -16.98 -23.86 22.32
CA GLY A 439 -16.35 -23.46 21.07
C GLY A 439 -15.11 -22.60 21.23
N ARG A 440 -14.56 -22.22 20.08
CA ARG A 440 -13.38 -21.35 19.96
C ARG A 440 -13.59 -20.34 18.84
N LYS A 441 -12.96 -19.19 18.97
CA LYS A 441 -12.89 -18.18 17.91
C LYS A 441 -11.46 -17.94 17.49
N ILE A 442 -11.27 -17.50 16.26
CA ILE A 442 -9.97 -17.19 15.70
C ILE A 442 -10.02 -15.76 15.18
N GLY A 443 -9.28 -14.86 15.81
CA GLY A 443 -9.17 -13.48 15.36
C GLY A 443 -7.94 -13.27 14.49
N LEU A 444 -7.86 -12.08 13.88
CA LEU A 444 -6.73 -11.67 13.03
C LEU A 444 -6.42 -12.67 11.91
N THR A 445 -7.44 -13.26 11.29
CA THR A 445 -7.31 -14.22 10.18
C THR A 445 -7.23 -13.56 8.80
N SER A 446 -7.46 -12.25 8.73
CA SER A 446 -7.21 -11.44 7.54
C SER A 446 -5.77 -10.95 7.52
N LYS A 447 -5.03 -11.22 6.43
CA LYS A 447 -3.69 -10.66 6.23
C LYS A 447 -3.68 -9.13 6.23
N ALA A 448 -4.77 -8.51 5.77
CA ALA A 448 -4.94 -7.06 5.82
C ALA A 448 -5.10 -6.56 7.27
N MET A 449 -5.81 -7.29 8.12
CA MET A 449 -5.97 -6.94 9.54
C MET A 449 -4.68 -7.20 10.34
N GLN A 450 -3.97 -8.30 10.05
CA GLN A 450 -2.63 -8.58 10.58
C GLN A 450 -1.63 -7.46 10.24
N ALA A 451 -1.62 -7.03 8.97
CA ALA A 451 -0.78 -5.92 8.53
C ALA A 451 -1.17 -4.58 9.17
N ALA A 452 -2.47 -4.31 9.36
CA ALA A 452 -2.97 -3.08 9.96
C ALA A 452 -2.67 -2.96 11.47
N THR A 453 -2.57 -4.08 12.19
CA THR A 453 -2.30 -4.11 13.64
C THR A 453 -0.83 -4.36 13.97
N GLY A 454 0.00 -4.68 12.98
CA GLY A 454 1.42 -5.05 13.18
C GLY A 454 1.60 -6.44 13.79
N ILE A 455 0.56 -7.28 13.75
CA ILE A 455 0.52 -8.60 14.37
C ILE A 455 0.67 -9.66 13.26
N THR A 456 1.69 -10.50 13.35
CA THR A 456 2.07 -11.43 12.27
C THR A 456 1.51 -12.85 12.42
N GLU A 457 0.78 -13.14 13.49
CA GLU A 457 0.06 -14.40 13.66
C GLU A 457 -1.40 -14.19 14.14
N PRO A 458 -2.33 -15.11 13.83
CA PRO A 458 -3.69 -15.06 14.38
C PRO A 458 -3.69 -15.18 15.91
N ASP A 459 -4.82 -14.83 16.53
CA ASP A 459 -5.10 -15.12 17.94
C ASP A 459 -6.31 -16.05 18.07
N TYR A 460 -6.58 -16.52 19.28
CA TYR A 460 -7.77 -17.32 19.55
C TYR A 460 -8.41 -16.98 20.90
N GLY A 461 -9.68 -17.34 21.03
CA GLY A 461 -10.45 -17.18 22.26
C GLY A 461 -11.38 -18.36 22.53
N ALA A 462 -11.85 -18.45 23.77
CA ALA A 462 -12.84 -19.41 24.25
C ALA A 462 -14.26 -18.88 24.10
N ILE A 463 -15.20 -19.78 23.79
CA ILE A 463 -16.63 -19.49 23.67
C ILE A 463 -17.39 -20.38 24.64
N PHE A 464 -18.20 -19.76 25.48
CA PHE A 464 -19.04 -20.45 26.46
C PHE A 464 -20.48 -20.63 25.95
N ASP A 465 -21.21 -21.55 26.56
CA ASP A 465 -22.58 -21.91 26.18
C ASP A 465 -23.55 -20.72 26.23
N ASP A 466 -23.38 -19.82 27.18
CA ASP A 466 -24.17 -18.58 27.30
C ASP A 466 -23.84 -17.52 26.23
N MET A 467 -22.77 -17.71 25.46
CA MET A 467 -22.35 -16.80 24.37
C MET A 467 -22.95 -17.18 23.01
N VAL A 468 -23.62 -18.32 22.88
CA VAL A 468 -24.18 -18.79 21.60
C VAL A 468 -25.66 -18.41 21.53
N LEU A 469 -25.98 -17.47 20.64
CA LEU A 469 -27.33 -16.95 20.43
C LEU A 469 -27.89 -17.43 19.09
N ASP A 470 -29.21 -17.59 19.02
CA ASP A 470 -29.91 -17.94 17.78
C ASP A 470 -30.25 -16.69 16.96
N THR A 471 -30.26 -16.82 15.64
CA THR A 471 -30.74 -15.76 14.75
C THR A 471 -32.14 -15.28 15.12
N GLY A 472 -32.32 -13.96 15.11
CA GLY A 472 -33.55 -13.28 15.53
C GLY A 472 -33.53 -12.87 17.00
N CYS A 473 -32.43 -13.11 17.73
CA CYS A 473 -32.32 -12.72 19.13
C CYS A 473 -32.31 -11.20 19.35
N SER A 474 -32.83 -10.80 20.51
CA SER A 474 -32.57 -9.48 21.10
C SER A 474 -31.32 -9.58 21.98
N VAL A 475 -30.29 -8.81 21.62
CA VAL A 475 -29.01 -8.70 22.29
C VAL A 475 -29.07 -7.51 23.24
N PRO A 476 -29.00 -7.69 24.58
CA PRO A 476 -29.03 -6.58 25.51
C PRO A 476 -27.76 -5.72 25.35
N TRP A 477 -27.86 -4.57 24.67
CA TRP A 477 -26.69 -3.76 24.29
C TRP A 477 -25.92 -3.32 25.53
N ASP A 478 -26.66 -2.99 26.59
CA ASP A 478 -26.11 -2.57 27.87
C ASP A 478 -25.26 -3.66 28.55
N GLN A 479 -25.25 -4.92 28.11
CA GLN A 479 -24.37 -5.95 28.68
C GLN A 479 -22.94 -5.90 28.14
N TYR A 480 -22.69 -5.14 27.07
CA TYR A 480 -21.39 -5.05 26.40
C TYR A 480 -20.78 -3.66 26.63
N THR A 481 -19.46 -3.54 26.55
CA THR A 481 -18.77 -2.26 26.71
C THR A 481 -18.78 -1.45 25.41
N HIS A 482 -18.34 -2.06 24.31
CA HIS A 482 -18.21 -1.40 23.00
C HIS A 482 -18.50 -2.41 21.88
N PRO A 483 -19.75 -2.88 21.74
CA PRO A 483 -20.05 -3.98 20.85
C PRO A 483 -19.82 -3.60 19.38
N ARG A 484 -19.22 -4.53 18.66
CA ARG A 484 -19.11 -4.52 17.20
C ARG A 484 -19.53 -5.87 16.65
N VAL A 485 -19.92 -5.90 15.39
CA VAL A 485 -20.35 -7.12 14.71
C VAL A 485 -19.49 -7.41 13.50
N GLU A 486 -19.15 -8.68 13.32
CA GLU A 486 -18.41 -9.22 12.17
C GLU A 486 -19.14 -10.41 11.57
N VAL A 487 -18.91 -10.64 10.27
CA VAL A 487 -19.49 -11.74 9.48
C VAL A 487 -18.52 -12.90 9.44
N GLU A 488 -18.99 -14.08 9.83
CA GLU A 488 -18.18 -15.27 10.07
C GLU A 488 -18.82 -16.56 9.53
N LEU A 489 -17.99 -17.59 9.33
CA LEU A 489 -18.47 -18.96 9.18
C LEU A 489 -18.08 -19.78 10.41
N ALA A 490 -19.05 -20.47 10.97
CA ALA A 490 -18.85 -21.36 12.10
C ALA A 490 -18.76 -22.83 11.63
N PHE A 491 -17.70 -23.52 12.05
CA PHE A 491 -17.48 -24.95 11.80
C PHE A 491 -17.94 -25.75 13.02
N VAL A 492 -18.89 -26.67 12.85
CA VAL A 492 -19.34 -27.56 13.92
C VAL A 492 -18.69 -28.91 13.75
N LEU A 493 -17.94 -29.37 14.75
CA LEU A 493 -17.15 -30.60 14.66
C LEU A 493 -17.99 -31.85 15.02
N LYS A 494 -17.82 -32.94 14.27
CA LYS A 494 -18.33 -34.29 14.60
C LYS A 494 -17.25 -35.24 15.14
N LYS A 495 -15.98 -34.85 15.05
CA LYS A 495 -14.84 -35.63 15.53
C LYS A 495 -13.84 -34.73 16.24
N ASP A 496 -13.16 -35.30 17.23
CA ASP A 496 -12.03 -34.64 17.88
C ASP A 496 -10.92 -34.36 16.86
N LEU A 497 -10.25 -33.22 17.03
CA LEU A 497 -9.05 -32.80 16.29
C LEU A 497 -7.92 -32.52 17.27
N SER A 498 -6.73 -33.04 16.98
CA SER A 498 -5.54 -32.87 17.79
C SER A 498 -4.33 -32.58 16.91
N GLY A 499 -3.49 -31.63 17.32
CA GLY A 499 -2.17 -31.39 16.71
C GLY A 499 -1.03 -32.05 17.49
N PRO A 500 0.23 -31.80 17.09
CA PRO A 500 0.63 -31.09 15.87
C PRO A 500 0.45 -31.96 14.61
N GLY A 501 0.40 -31.34 13.44
CA GLY A 501 0.34 -32.02 12.13
C GLY A 501 -1.06 -32.26 11.59
N CYS A 502 -2.11 -31.73 12.24
CA CYS A 502 -3.47 -31.79 11.73
C CYS A 502 -3.59 -30.89 10.49
N GLY A 503 -3.97 -31.44 9.33
CA GLY A 503 -4.08 -30.71 8.06
C GLY A 503 -5.50 -30.20 7.77
N ILE A 504 -5.64 -29.38 6.72
CA ILE A 504 -6.96 -28.86 6.29
C ILE A 504 -7.95 -29.98 5.95
N PHE A 505 -7.50 -31.09 5.37
CA PHE A 505 -8.37 -32.22 5.05
C PHE A 505 -8.87 -32.94 6.31
N ASP A 506 -8.08 -32.97 7.38
CA ASP A 506 -8.52 -33.53 8.67
C ASP A 506 -9.63 -32.65 9.26
N VAL A 507 -9.47 -31.33 9.20
CA VAL A 507 -10.49 -30.36 9.60
C VAL A 507 -11.79 -30.59 8.83
N LEU A 508 -11.74 -30.62 7.49
CA LEU A 508 -12.92 -30.81 6.66
C LEU A 508 -13.61 -32.15 6.95
N ASN A 509 -12.85 -33.22 7.13
CA ASN A 509 -13.37 -34.55 7.46
C ASN A 509 -13.98 -34.62 8.88
N ALA A 510 -13.44 -33.86 9.82
CA ALA A 510 -13.94 -33.78 11.20
C ALA A 510 -15.11 -32.80 11.36
N THR A 511 -15.38 -31.95 10.38
CA THR A 511 -16.51 -31.01 10.40
C THR A 511 -17.80 -31.71 10.01
N ASP A 512 -18.85 -31.55 10.80
CA ASP A 512 -20.20 -32.04 10.50
C ASP A 512 -20.86 -31.13 9.46
N TYR A 513 -20.93 -29.85 9.79
CA TYR A 513 -21.46 -28.80 8.93
C TYR A 513 -20.80 -27.46 9.23
N VAL A 514 -20.91 -26.55 8.26
CA VAL A 514 -20.57 -25.14 8.35
C VAL A 514 -21.87 -24.34 8.34
N VAL A 515 -21.96 -23.31 9.16
CA VAL A 515 -23.16 -22.47 9.30
C VAL A 515 -22.79 -20.99 9.34
N PRO A 516 -23.60 -20.09 8.74
CA PRO A 516 -23.44 -18.65 8.92
C PRO A 516 -23.46 -18.22 10.39
N ALA A 517 -22.61 -17.24 10.71
CA ALA A 517 -22.54 -16.67 12.05
C ALA A 517 -22.28 -15.16 12.03
N LEU A 518 -22.61 -14.49 13.12
CA LEU A 518 -22.11 -13.15 13.44
C LEU A 518 -21.27 -13.25 14.71
N GLU A 519 -20.05 -12.73 14.69
CA GLU A 519 -19.28 -12.49 15.94
C GLU A 519 -19.71 -11.14 16.52
N ILE A 520 -20.02 -11.11 17.81
CA ILE A 520 -20.18 -9.89 18.59
C ILE A 520 -18.88 -9.71 19.38
N LEU A 521 -18.11 -8.70 18.98
CA LEU A 521 -16.87 -8.31 19.64
C LEU A 521 -17.18 -7.46 20.86
N ASP A 522 -16.58 -7.79 22.01
CA ASP A 522 -16.62 -6.98 23.21
C ASP A 522 -15.29 -7.00 23.97
N SER A 523 -14.87 -5.81 24.39
CA SER A 523 -13.49 -5.50 24.76
C SER A 523 -13.41 -5.11 26.22
N ARG A 524 -12.73 -5.93 27.05
CA ARG A 524 -12.53 -5.64 28.47
C ARG A 524 -11.24 -4.89 28.75
N ILE A 525 -10.44 -4.62 27.72
CA ILE A 525 -9.27 -3.73 27.79
C ILE A 525 -9.52 -2.46 26.97
N GLU A 526 -8.99 -1.32 27.42
CA GLU A 526 -9.00 -0.05 26.68
C GLU A 526 -8.54 -0.20 25.24
N MET A 527 -9.23 0.45 24.29
CA MET A 527 -9.05 0.14 22.87
C MET A 527 -7.80 0.74 22.22
N GLU A 528 -7.49 1.98 22.58
CA GLU A 528 -6.55 2.83 21.86
C GLU A 528 -5.10 2.42 22.13
N GLY A 529 -4.39 2.02 21.08
CA GLY A 529 -2.98 1.60 21.15
C GLY A 529 -2.76 0.19 21.71
N ARG A 530 -3.77 -0.67 21.70
CA ARG A 530 -3.60 -2.08 22.07
C ARG A 530 -2.65 -2.82 21.13
N THR A 531 -2.01 -3.85 21.69
CA THR A 531 -1.17 -4.79 20.96
C THR A 531 -1.74 -6.20 21.05
N ILE A 532 -1.03 -7.18 20.48
CA ILE A 532 -1.42 -8.60 20.51
C ILE A 532 -1.54 -9.14 21.94
N VAL A 533 -0.68 -8.69 22.86
CA VAL A 533 -0.69 -9.19 24.25
C VAL A 533 -1.96 -8.76 25.00
N ASP A 534 -2.45 -7.56 24.71
CA ASP A 534 -3.74 -7.10 25.24
C ASP A 534 -4.86 -7.96 24.67
N THR A 535 -4.86 -8.19 23.36
CA THR A 535 -5.95 -8.85 22.65
C THR A 535 -6.07 -10.33 23.03
N ILE A 536 -4.95 -11.07 23.11
CA ILE A 536 -4.94 -12.47 23.57
C ILE A 536 -5.44 -12.56 25.02
N SER A 537 -4.90 -11.72 25.91
CA SER A 537 -5.31 -11.71 27.31
C SER A 537 -6.82 -11.45 27.44
N ASP A 538 -7.35 -10.54 26.61
CA ASP A 538 -8.77 -10.20 26.51
C ASP A 538 -9.61 -11.23 25.74
N ASN A 539 -9.22 -12.51 25.71
CA ASN A 539 -9.95 -13.58 25.01
C ASN A 539 -10.31 -13.21 23.55
N ALA A 540 -9.38 -12.50 22.89
CA ALA A 540 -9.50 -11.94 21.55
C ALA A 540 -10.75 -11.06 21.34
N ALA A 541 -11.17 -10.32 22.37
CA ALA A 541 -12.38 -9.49 22.37
C ALA A 541 -13.67 -10.27 22.04
N MET A 542 -13.72 -11.57 22.33
CA MET A 542 -14.94 -12.36 22.16
C MET A 542 -16.01 -11.88 23.15
N GLY A 543 -17.18 -11.48 22.63
CA GLY A 543 -18.37 -11.14 23.40
C GLY A 543 -19.43 -12.24 23.31
N ALA A 544 -20.00 -12.45 22.12
CA ALA A 544 -20.99 -13.48 21.83
C ALA A 544 -20.96 -13.88 20.35
N MET A 545 -21.67 -14.93 19.95
CA MET A 545 -21.95 -15.24 18.55
C MET A 545 -23.45 -15.37 18.32
N VAL A 546 -23.89 -15.04 17.11
CA VAL A 546 -25.24 -15.34 16.65
C VAL A 546 -25.13 -16.33 15.49
N VAL A 547 -25.73 -17.52 15.63
CA VAL A 547 -25.71 -18.56 14.59
C VAL A 547 -27.07 -18.66 13.92
N GLY A 548 -27.10 -18.94 12.62
CA GLY A 548 -28.35 -19.01 11.88
C GLY A 548 -28.20 -19.38 10.41
N GLY A 549 -29.25 -19.13 9.63
CA GLY A 549 -29.27 -19.49 8.22
C GLY A 549 -29.38 -21.01 7.99
N ARG A 550 -28.72 -21.49 6.94
CA ARG A 550 -28.80 -22.86 6.43
C ARG A 550 -27.45 -23.56 6.65
N PRO A 551 -27.39 -24.56 7.57
CA PRO A 551 -26.22 -25.43 7.69
C PRO A 551 -25.94 -26.17 6.38
N VAL A 552 -24.67 -26.25 6.01
CA VAL A 552 -24.20 -26.98 4.82
C VAL A 552 -23.04 -27.89 5.19
N ARG A 553 -22.94 -29.05 4.53
CA ARG A 553 -21.73 -29.87 4.68
C ARG A 553 -20.52 -29.15 4.06
N PRO A 554 -19.29 -29.37 4.55
CA PRO A 554 -18.10 -28.70 4.03
C PRO A 554 -17.83 -28.96 2.54
N ASP A 555 -18.32 -30.09 2.02
CA ASP A 555 -18.18 -30.52 0.62
C ASP A 555 -19.38 -30.12 -0.27
N ALA A 556 -20.41 -29.50 0.29
CA ALA A 556 -21.65 -29.16 -0.43
C ALA A 556 -21.57 -27.84 -1.21
N VAL A 557 -20.66 -26.95 -0.82
CA VAL A 557 -20.42 -25.65 -1.47
C VAL A 557 -18.92 -25.37 -1.46
N ASP A 558 -18.44 -24.52 -2.39
CA ASP A 558 -17.10 -23.97 -2.26
C ASP A 558 -17.11 -22.93 -1.13
N LEU A 559 -16.61 -23.33 0.04
CA LEU A 559 -16.56 -22.48 1.24
C LEU A 559 -15.78 -21.18 1.01
N ARG A 560 -14.86 -21.12 0.04
CA ARG A 560 -14.09 -19.91 -0.29
C ARG A 560 -14.98 -18.83 -0.90
N TRP A 561 -16.01 -19.24 -1.64
CA TRP A 561 -16.91 -18.34 -2.37
C TRP A 561 -18.20 -18.01 -1.61
N VAL A 562 -18.32 -18.43 -0.36
CA VAL A 562 -19.42 -17.98 0.49
C VAL A 562 -19.22 -16.48 0.75
N SER A 563 -20.16 -15.68 0.27
CA SER A 563 -20.19 -14.23 0.46
C SER A 563 -21.30 -13.82 1.42
N ALA A 564 -21.16 -12.65 2.03
CA ALA A 564 -22.25 -12.04 2.77
C ALA A 564 -22.34 -10.53 2.54
N ILE A 565 -23.55 -10.00 2.71
CA ILE A 565 -23.85 -8.58 2.77
C ILE A 565 -24.31 -8.28 4.20
N LEU A 566 -23.60 -7.40 4.90
CA LEU A 566 -23.91 -6.99 6.26
C LEU A 566 -24.65 -5.65 6.23
N TYR A 567 -25.86 -5.67 6.80
CA TYR A 567 -26.73 -4.51 6.90
C TYR A 567 -26.84 -4.05 8.35
N LYS A 568 -26.85 -2.73 8.55
CA LYS A 568 -27.31 -2.07 9.77
C LYS A 568 -28.51 -1.21 9.44
N ASN A 569 -29.64 -1.44 10.10
CA ASN A 569 -30.85 -0.65 9.91
C ASN A 569 -31.25 -0.49 8.43
N GLN A 570 -31.19 -1.59 7.66
CA GLN A 570 -31.50 -1.67 6.22
C GLN A 570 -30.49 -0.98 5.29
N VAL A 571 -29.37 -0.47 5.82
CA VAL A 571 -28.26 0.08 5.04
C VAL A 571 -27.16 -0.96 4.93
N VAL A 572 -26.65 -1.20 3.72
CA VAL A 572 -25.46 -2.04 3.51
C VAL A 572 -24.25 -1.30 4.08
N GLU A 573 -23.60 -1.89 5.07
CA GLU A 573 -22.40 -1.35 5.72
C GLU A 573 -21.14 -2.05 5.22
N GLU A 574 -21.20 -3.37 5.04
CA GLU A 574 -20.06 -4.18 4.61
C GLU A 574 -20.49 -5.29 3.64
N THR A 575 -19.56 -5.71 2.80
CA THR A 575 -19.69 -6.90 1.94
C THR A 575 -18.39 -7.67 1.98
N GLY A 576 -18.46 -9.00 2.01
CA GLY A 576 -17.26 -9.83 2.11
C GLY A 576 -17.42 -11.20 1.48
N VAL A 577 -16.28 -11.86 1.24
CA VAL A 577 -16.20 -13.24 0.74
C VAL A 577 -15.24 -14.05 1.62
N ALA A 578 -15.63 -15.26 2.00
CA ALA A 578 -14.94 -16.09 2.99
C ALA A 578 -13.50 -16.47 2.61
N ALA A 579 -13.10 -16.36 1.34
CA ALA A 579 -11.69 -16.42 0.92
C ALA A 579 -10.79 -15.37 1.60
N GLY A 580 -11.37 -14.28 2.13
CA GLY A 580 -10.66 -13.31 2.96
C GLY A 580 -10.08 -13.92 4.25
N VAL A 581 -10.60 -15.07 4.68
CA VAL A 581 -10.10 -15.85 5.82
C VAL A 581 -9.01 -16.80 5.34
N LEU A 582 -7.77 -16.33 5.30
CA LEU A 582 -6.58 -17.14 4.96
C LEU A 582 -6.75 -17.98 3.66
N ASP A 583 -7.34 -17.42 2.60
CA ASP A 583 -7.69 -18.06 1.31
C ASP A 583 -8.77 -19.17 1.38
N HIS A 584 -8.84 -19.90 2.48
CA HIS A 584 -9.88 -20.89 2.76
C HIS A 584 -10.21 -20.89 4.27
N PRO A 585 -11.49 -20.72 4.68
CA PRO A 585 -11.83 -20.54 6.10
C PRO A 585 -11.41 -21.71 7.01
N ALA A 586 -11.40 -22.95 6.51
CA ALA A 586 -10.84 -24.09 7.26
C ALA A 586 -9.34 -23.96 7.63
N ASN A 587 -8.57 -23.07 6.98
CA ASN A 587 -7.18 -22.77 7.37
C ASN A 587 -7.09 -22.15 8.77
N GLY A 588 -8.12 -21.40 9.19
CA GLY A 588 -8.21 -20.92 10.57
C GLY A 588 -8.25 -22.10 11.55
N VAL A 589 -9.21 -23.00 11.37
CA VAL A 589 -9.36 -24.18 12.25
C VAL A 589 -8.10 -25.06 12.25
N HIS A 590 -7.49 -25.24 11.08
CA HIS A 590 -6.20 -25.91 10.91
C HIS A 590 -5.08 -25.23 11.70
N TRP A 591 -4.99 -23.90 11.66
CA TRP A 591 -4.03 -23.15 12.46
C TRP A 591 -4.28 -23.33 13.96
N LEU A 592 -5.55 -23.19 14.40
CA LEU A 592 -5.94 -23.25 15.80
C LEU A 592 -5.57 -24.58 16.46
N VAL A 593 -5.96 -25.71 15.86
CA VAL A 593 -5.70 -27.04 16.43
C VAL A 593 -4.20 -27.31 16.60
N ASN A 594 -3.36 -26.78 15.69
CA ASN A 594 -1.91 -26.91 15.81
C ASN A 594 -1.32 -25.94 16.82
N LYS A 595 -1.88 -24.72 16.96
CA LYS A 595 -1.43 -23.70 17.92
C LYS A 595 -1.71 -24.10 19.36
N ILE A 596 -2.83 -24.77 19.65
CA ILE A 596 -3.20 -25.18 21.02
C ILE A 596 -2.54 -26.50 21.47
N ALA A 597 -2.03 -27.31 20.54
CA ALA A 597 -1.44 -28.63 20.85
C ALA A 597 -0.22 -28.59 21.81
N PRO A 598 0.72 -27.63 21.71
CA PRO A 598 1.82 -27.50 22.68
C PRO A 598 1.35 -27.25 24.12
N HIS A 599 0.13 -26.74 24.29
CA HIS A 599 -0.49 -26.52 25.61
C HIS A 599 -1.26 -27.75 26.13
N GLY A 600 -1.18 -28.89 25.42
CA GLY A 600 -1.89 -30.12 25.77
C GLY A 600 -3.40 -30.08 25.51
N ASP A 601 -3.87 -29.11 24.72
CA ASP A 601 -5.27 -28.90 24.39
C ASP A 601 -5.59 -29.40 22.97
N GLY A 602 -6.88 -29.56 22.66
CA GLY A 602 -7.39 -30.00 21.36
C GLY A 602 -8.83 -29.56 21.16
N LEU A 603 -9.39 -29.79 19.98
CA LEU A 603 -10.79 -29.46 19.68
C LEU A 603 -11.65 -30.71 19.79
N LYS A 604 -12.77 -30.64 20.49
CA LYS A 604 -13.67 -31.79 20.71
C LYS A 604 -14.83 -31.86 19.73
N ALA A 605 -15.32 -33.07 19.48
CA ALA A 605 -16.58 -33.26 18.80
C ALA A 605 -17.71 -32.50 19.52
N GLY A 606 -18.52 -31.77 18.76
CA GLY A 606 -19.56 -30.88 19.24
C GLY A 606 -19.13 -29.43 19.42
N GLU A 607 -17.83 -29.10 19.37
CA GLU A 607 -17.38 -27.72 19.46
C GLU A 607 -17.72 -26.91 18.19
N ILE A 608 -18.02 -25.63 18.39
CA ILE A 608 -18.27 -24.63 17.35
C ILE A 608 -17.03 -23.74 17.19
N ILE A 609 -16.47 -23.68 15.98
CA ILE A 609 -15.27 -22.90 15.69
C ILE A 609 -15.62 -21.73 14.76
N LEU A 610 -15.53 -20.50 15.26
CA LEU A 610 -15.56 -19.29 14.45
C LEU A 610 -14.22 -19.17 13.71
N ALA A 611 -14.28 -19.33 12.39
CA ALA A 611 -13.09 -19.50 11.55
C ALA A 611 -12.38 -18.17 11.26
N GLY A 612 -13.02 -17.04 11.52
CA GLY A 612 -12.51 -15.72 11.26
C GLY A 612 -13.43 -14.89 10.36
N SER A 613 -13.40 -13.58 10.59
CA SER A 613 -14.20 -12.62 9.85
C SER A 613 -13.68 -12.38 8.43
N PHE A 614 -14.62 -12.15 7.51
CA PHE A 614 -14.34 -11.67 6.16
C PHE A 614 -15.02 -10.33 5.84
N THR A 615 -15.41 -9.58 6.87
CA THR A 615 -15.82 -8.17 6.79
C THR A 615 -15.05 -7.35 7.83
N ARG A 616 -15.13 -6.01 7.77
CA ARG A 616 -14.61 -5.18 8.87
C ARG A 616 -15.57 -5.24 10.08
N PRO A 617 -15.08 -4.96 11.30
CA PRO A 617 -15.94 -4.77 12.47
C PRO A 617 -16.91 -3.59 12.28
N LEU A 618 -18.20 -3.86 12.35
CA LEU A 618 -19.27 -2.87 12.31
C LEU A 618 -19.64 -2.41 13.71
N TRP A 619 -19.56 -1.12 13.99
CA TRP A 619 -20.08 -0.54 15.24
C TRP A 619 -21.61 -0.60 15.31
N VAL A 620 -22.11 -1.06 16.46
CA VAL A 620 -23.53 -1.20 16.75
C VAL A 620 -23.90 -0.47 18.05
N TYR A 621 -25.05 0.18 18.04
CA TYR A 621 -25.59 0.97 19.13
C TYR A 621 -26.94 0.44 19.57
N LYS A 622 -27.38 0.87 20.76
CA LYS A 622 -28.69 0.55 21.30
C LYS A 622 -29.80 0.95 20.31
N GLY A 623 -30.67 -0.01 19.97
CA GLY A 623 -31.75 0.13 19.00
C GLY A 623 -31.42 -0.40 17.59
N ASP A 624 -30.15 -0.62 17.27
CA ASP A 624 -29.74 -1.07 15.94
C ASP A 624 -30.19 -2.51 15.65
N THR A 625 -30.57 -2.75 14.39
CA THR A 625 -30.81 -4.09 13.86
C THR A 625 -29.72 -4.45 12.88
N VAL A 626 -29.07 -5.59 13.11
CA VAL A 626 -28.08 -6.18 12.20
C VAL A 626 -28.71 -7.32 11.42
N HIS A 627 -28.47 -7.33 10.12
CA HIS A 627 -28.91 -8.37 9.21
C HIS A 627 -27.76 -8.75 8.29
N ALA A 628 -27.33 -10.00 8.30
CA ALA A 628 -26.34 -10.51 7.36
C ALA A 628 -27.01 -11.51 6.41
N ASP A 629 -26.92 -11.22 5.11
CA ASP A 629 -27.43 -12.06 4.03
C ASP A 629 -26.28 -12.84 3.40
N TYR A 630 -26.29 -14.17 3.57
CA TYR A 630 -25.33 -15.12 3.00
C TYR A 630 -25.84 -15.78 1.72
N GLY A 631 -26.85 -15.18 1.08
CA GLY A 631 -27.48 -15.66 -0.14
C GLY A 631 -28.03 -17.08 0.01
N PRO A 632 -27.50 -18.09 -0.72
CA PRO A 632 -27.98 -19.48 -0.63
C PRO A 632 -27.83 -20.13 0.74
N LEU A 633 -27.03 -19.55 1.65
CA LEU A 633 -26.87 -20.03 3.02
C LEU A 633 -27.84 -19.33 3.99
N GLY A 634 -28.74 -18.47 3.51
CA GLY A 634 -29.76 -17.84 4.33
C GLY A 634 -29.24 -16.61 5.07
N VAL A 635 -29.92 -16.25 6.15
CA VAL A 635 -29.72 -14.97 6.84
C VAL A 635 -29.46 -15.18 8.34
N VAL A 636 -28.64 -14.31 8.91
CA VAL A 636 -28.43 -14.19 10.35
C VAL A 636 -28.80 -12.78 10.78
N THR A 637 -29.61 -12.66 11.83
CA THR A 637 -30.11 -11.36 12.30
C THR A 637 -30.02 -11.26 13.81
N CYS A 638 -29.78 -10.06 14.32
CA CYS A 638 -29.96 -9.74 15.73
C CYS A 638 -30.33 -8.28 15.92
N ARG A 639 -30.97 -7.94 17.04
CA ARG A 639 -31.31 -6.58 17.41
C ARG A 639 -30.64 -6.21 18.72
N PHE A 640 -29.97 -5.07 18.78
CA PHE A 640 -29.37 -4.54 19.99
C PHE A 640 -30.42 -3.72 20.76
N GLU A 641 -30.77 -4.14 21.97
CA GLU A 641 -31.83 -3.55 22.80
C GLU A 641 -31.35 -2.74 24.00
#